data_AF-A0A098MCH9-F1
#
_entry.id   AF-A0A098MCH9-F1
#
_cell.length_a   1.000
_cell.length_b   1.000
_cell.length_c   1.000
_cell.angle_alpha   90.00
_cell.angle_beta   90.00
_cell.angle_gamma   90.00
#
_symmetry.space_group_name_H-M   'P 1'
#
loop_
_entity.id
_entity.type
_entity.pdbx_description
1 polymer ?
#
loop_
_entity_poly.entity_id
_entity_poly.type
_entity_poly.pdbx_seq_one_letter_code
_entity_poly.pdbx_strand_id
1 'polypeptide(L)'
;MTKSLTLSYAEQYAAREEALQNKGDGRSSIHYPALFLFVGDKVTPAIGPVLDSCERKWDNAGGVMAIHAIPEAGDNNRVADNRTERVQQMILPGTEGRDQHTVRHDIYREFHEQIRFLAEMNRVFRRISNSIADYGRLYSSFDVIHLSIITRVDDPLNVFLPEITLLARAVLGQSFKSVQTDVYALIQEREQGDQFGYSSSVGLAFLRELENMQSADYTYSAPLLVTEEGFAIPVNHGPSSLFDLVYLLSDKNERGMLSLGGMSDNYEIISHISLLKNRVRSSSDPALGQGGYNNMTFKSGIRGSTGRQSYASAGFSSVRRPNRQIALAVLYHVFRRLAAEMREGSPWSMRERQTLLMLDPERLRERAVQLLPDEEGISEMTGLMSHGHPSYNELKRMSLQEAEQVLFGDGGVAYFRNNFISVSAKRLEPFQPMRNWKSLLVNGEEETRAVSFYQLAEWTADRDAGSGSVLVQLRQHMGSLRSMISACQEQLEALYAENVERQPFKRVPLLEKRTVRNFIHYLFSTVYGKKYELLRLESELLVCQRMESGLEQLHAECVGRVKLMEELEEELRATALNSVGHTGDEIGQNIMEYYRVVTDEVMNDMVAKRGAGIFFSERYMGNVSVLLDKGKQAVIERLIEVCQRELLKAEPFALSFEEELLRRANVAAAYENRQVMSREELFKRLYRSLEEGSVVNVRLFEYTQEHRHEEKYFFGDSGSEFLRYAFTVDETTRIYRLGFVHEQRRSGVEKLNLMGGFHLEDLLYYRNGKVYYETYVMNGYKLHGVDPDQLPELR
;
A
#
# COMPACT_ATOMS: atom_id res chain seq x y z
N MET A 1 -0.81 -10.01 7.73
CA MET A 1 -0.23 -8.79 8.34
C MET A 1 0.87 -8.16 7.48
N THR A 2 1.78 -8.92 6.84
CA THR A 2 2.77 -8.36 5.89
C THR A 2 2.10 -7.65 4.71
N LYS A 3 1.08 -8.28 4.09
CA LYS A 3 0.27 -7.69 3.01
C LYS A 3 -0.48 -6.41 3.41
N SER A 4 -0.98 -6.31 4.63
CA SER A 4 -1.71 -5.10 5.07
C SER A 4 -0.75 -3.92 5.27
N LEU A 5 0.46 -4.17 5.75
CA LEU A 5 1.50 -3.15 5.91
C LEU A 5 1.94 -2.58 4.55
N THR A 6 2.23 -3.44 3.56
CA THR A 6 2.65 -2.99 2.22
C THR A 6 1.55 -2.24 1.48
N LEU A 7 0.29 -2.66 1.62
CA LEU A 7 -0.85 -1.94 1.05
C LEU A 7 -1.08 -0.58 1.72
N SER A 8 -1.01 -0.51 3.06
CA SER A 8 -1.13 0.75 3.79
C SER A 8 -0.01 1.73 3.41
N TYR A 9 1.22 1.24 3.27
CA TYR A 9 2.34 2.03 2.75
C TYR A 9 2.04 2.61 1.36
N ALA A 10 1.56 1.79 0.43
CA ALA A 10 1.26 2.22 -0.92
C ALA A 10 0.12 3.26 -0.96
N GLU A 11 -0.87 3.12 -0.08
CA GLU A 11 -1.95 4.11 0.10
C GLU A 11 -1.44 5.43 0.69
N GLN A 12 -0.59 5.37 1.72
CA GLN A 12 0.03 6.56 2.32
C GLN A 12 0.92 7.30 1.32
N TYR A 13 1.71 6.56 0.52
CA TYR A 13 2.51 7.15 -0.54
C TYR A 13 1.64 7.82 -1.60
N ALA A 14 0.59 7.13 -2.08
CA ALA A 14 -0.33 7.70 -3.05
C ALA A 14 -1.00 8.98 -2.54
N ALA A 15 -1.47 8.99 -1.29
CA ALA A 15 -2.07 10.16 -0.66
C ALA A 15 -1.08 11.33 -0.50
N ARG A 16 0.18 11.02 -0.15
CA ARG A 16 1.24 12.03 -0.02
C ARG A 16 1.62 12.64 -1.37
N GLU A 17 1.80 11.81 -2.39
CA GLU A 17 2.09 12.27 -3.74
C GLU A 17 0.93 13.08 -4.31
N GLU A 18 -0.32 12.66 -4.09
CA GLU A 18 -1.49 13.46 -4.46
C GLU A 18 -1.46 14.83 -3.74
N ALA A 19 -1.18 14.86 -2.44
CA ALA A 19 -1.06 16.12 -1.69
C ALA A 19 0.12 17.01 -2.14
N LEU A 20 1.23 16.45 -2.59
CA LEU A 20 2.40 17.19 -3.09
C LEU A 20 2.19 17.69 -4.51
N GLN A 21 1.63 16.86 -5.39
CA GLN A 21 1.27 17.25 -6.76
C GLN A 21 0.21 18.35 -6.73
N ASN A 22 -0.78 18.28 -5.84
CA ASN A 22 -1.80 19.33 -5.64
C ASN A 22 -1.26 20.68 -5.12
N LYS A 23 0.01 20.75 -4.67
CA LYS A 23 0.69 22.01 -4.32
C LYS A 23 1.49 22.60 -5.47
N GLY A 24 1.88 21.78 -6.44
CA GLY A 24 2.57 22.19 -7.67
C GLY A 24 1.64 22.33 -8.88
N ASP A 25 0.42 21.79 -8.78
CA ASP A 25 -0.59 21.91 -9.81
C ASP A 25 -1.16 23.34 -9.82
N GLY A 26 -1.19 23.97 -10.99
CA GLY A 26 -1.77 25.29 -11.19
C GLY A 26 -3.25 25.24 -10.89
N ARG A 27 -3.65 25.83 -9.77
CA ARG A 27 -5.04 25.91 -9.34
C ARG A 27 -5.79 26.97 -10.13
N SER A 28 -7.10 26.79 -10.25
CA SER A 28 -7.98 27.75 -10.89
C SER A 28 -8.57 28.67 -9.81
N SER A 29 -8.49 29.98 -10.01
CA SER A 29 -9.15 30.95 -9.12
C SER A 29 -10.63 31.13 -9.49
N ILE A 30 -11.52 31.17 -8.49
CA ILE A 30 -12.94 31.52 -8.70
C ILE A 30 -13.16 33.04 -8.72
N HIS A 31 -14.07 33.50 -9.58
CA HIS A 31 -14.33 34.91 -9.85
C HIS A 31 -15.30 35.53 -8.84
N TYR A 32 -16.33 34.78 -8.48
CA TYR A 32 -17.41 35.16 -7.56
C TYR A 32 -17.43 34.26 -6.32
N PRO A 33 -18.02 34.70 -5.20
CA PRO A 33 -18.28 33.82 -4.06
C PRO A 33 -19.14 32.59 -4.42
N ALA A 34 -18.83 31.45 -3.80
CA ALA A 34 -19.56 30.19 -3.95
C ALA A 34 -20.04 29.67 -2.58
N LEU A 35 -21.32 29.33 -2.50
CA LEU A 35 -21.98 28.79 -1.32
C LEU A 35 -22.60 27.42 -1.66
N PHE A 36 -22.20 26.39 -0.93
CA PHE A 36 -22.80 25.06 -1.02
C PHE A 36 -23.85 24.88 0.07
N LEU A 37 -25.05 24.44 -0.29
CA LEU A 37 -26.14 24.14 0.64
C LEU A 37 -26.50 22.67 0.52
N PHE A 38 -26.13 21.89 1.53
CA PHE A 38 -26.46 20.47 1.63
C PHE A 38 -27.76 20.32 2.43
N VAL A 39 -28.80 19.76 1.81
CA VAL A 39 -30.13 19.61 2.44
C VAL A 39 -30.39 18.13 2.69
N GLY A 40 -30.55 17.76 3.96
CA GLY A 40 -30.84 16.38 4.35
C GLY A 40 -29.70 15.68 5.07
N ASP A 41 -30.04 14.64 5.82
CA ASP A 41 -29.06 13.77 6.49
C ASP A 41 -28.43 12.78 5.51
N LYS A 42 -29.19 12.34 4.49
CA LYS A 42 -28.69 11.40 3.48
C LYS A 42 -27.61 11.98 2.56
N VAL A 43 -27.37 13.29 2.64
CA VAL A 43 -26.35 14.01 1.86
C VAL A 43 -25.06 14.22 2.64
N THR A 44 -25.03 13.87 3.94
CA THR A 44 -23.84 13.97 4.79
C THR A 44 -22.57 13.38 4.15
N PRO A 45 -22.60 12.22 3.46
CA PRO A 45 -21.42 11.66 2.79
C PRO A 45 -20.85 12.51 1.65
N ALA A 46 -21.62 13.46 1.09
CA ALA A 46 -21.19 14.34 0.00
C ALA A 46 -20.35 15.54 0.48
N ILE A 47 -20.52 15.96 1.74
CA ILE A 47 -19.98 17.24 2.25
C ILE A 47 -18.45 17.25 2.19
N GLY A 48 -17.81 16.25 2.80
CA GLY A 48 -16.34 16.12 2.83
C GLY A 48 -15.75 16.08 1.42
N PRO A 49 -16.14 15.11 0.56
CA PRO A 49 -15.58 14.98 -0.78
C PRO A 49 -15.73 16.22 -1.68
N VAL A 50 -16.88 16.91 -1.63
CA VAL A 50 -17.10 18.14 -2.43
C VAL A 50 -16.17 19.26 -1.97
N LEU A 51 -16.07 19.48 -0.65
CA LEU A 51 -15.21 20.53 -0.10
C LEU A 51 -13.73 20.21 -0.29
N ASP A 52 -13.32 18.96 -0.07
CA ASP A 52 -11.95 18.49 -0.31
C ASP A 52 -11.56 18.64 -1.79
N SER A 53 -12.50 18.43 -2.72
CA SER A 53 -12.27 18.70 -4.15
C SER A 53 -12.07 20.18 -4.44
N CYS A 54 -12.87 21.06 -3.80
CA CYS A 54 -12.69 22.52 -3.92
C CYS A 54 -11.34 22.97 -3.35
N GLU A 55 -10.91 22.46 -2.19
CA GLU A 55 -9.61 22.79 -1.58
C GLU A 55 -8.41 22.34 -2.42
N ARG A 56 -8.54 21.19 -3.09
CA ARG A 56 -7.51 20.68 -3.99
C ARG A 56 -7.38 21.53 -5.25
N LYS A 57 -8.48 22.00 -5.83
CA LYS A 57 -8.51 22.58 -7.17
C LYS A 57 -8.53 24.12 -7.20
N TRP A 58 -9.04 24.77 -6.16
CA TRP A 58 -9.29 26.22 -6.17
C TRP A 58 -8.23 26.97 -5.33
N ASP A 59 -7.69 28.07 -5.87
CA ASP A 59 -6.70 28.90 -5.15
C ASP A 59 -7.32 29.60 -3.93
N ASN A 60 -8.51 30.15 -4.11
CA ASN A 60 -9.29 30.85 -3.11
C ASN A 60 -10.33 29.94 -2.42
N ALA A 61 -10.02 28.63 -2.30
CA ALA A 61 -10.87 27.66 -1.61
C ALA A 61 -11.20 28.04 -0.15
N GLY A 62 -10.34 28.84 0.49
CA GLY A 62 -10.58 29.39 1.83
C GLY A 62 -11.85 30.24 1.94
N GLY A 63 -12.34 30.79 0.82
CA GLY A 63 -13.60 31.53 0.75
C GLY A 63 -14.82 30.65 0.42
N VAL A 64 -14.68 29.34 0.23
CA VAL A 64 -15.84 28.48 -0.05
C VAL A 64 -16.56 28.19 1.26
N MET A 65 -17.84 28.57 1.33
CA MET A 65 -18.69 28.35 2.50
C MET A 65 -19.68 27.22 2.24
N ALA A 66 -20.04 26.50 3.29
CA ALA A 66 -21.05 25.46 3.22
C ALA A 66 -22.09 25.57 4.35
N ILE A 67 -23.33 25.21 4.04
CA ILE A 67 -24.43 25.03 4.98
C ILE A 67 -24.84 23.58 4.93
N HIS A 68 -25.07 22.97 6.09
CA HIS A 68 -25.71 21.67 6.19
C HIS A 68 -27.03 21.81 6.95
N ALA A 69 -28.14 21.60 6.23
CA ALA A 69 -29.48 21.56 6.79
C ALA A 69 -29.79 20.14 7.28
N ILE A 70 -29.80 19.97 8.60
CA ILE A 70 -29.89 18.66 9.29
C ILE A 70 -31.20 18.54 10.08
N PRO A 71 -31.73 17.33 10.25
CA PRO A 71 -32.87 17.11 11.13
C PRO A 71 -32.46 17.31 12.60
N GLU A 72 -33.39 17.80 13.43
CA GLU A 72 -33.29 17.86 14.89
C GLU A 72 -33.21 16.43 15.45
N ALA A 73 -31.99 15.90 15.63
CA ALA A 73 -31.74 14.60 16.26
C ALA A 73 -31.43 14.76 17.75
N GLY A 74 -31.90 13.83 18.58
CA GLY A 74 -31.64 13.80 20.02
C GLY A 74 -30.16 13.53 20.33
N ASP A 75 -29.40 14.59 20.55
CA ASP A 75 -28.14 14.71 21.32
C ASP A 75 -26.93 13.77 21.00
N ASN A 76 -26.94 12.88 20.01
CA ASN A 76 -25.90 11.84 19.89
C ASN A 76 -25.01 11.80 18.63
N ASN A 77 -25.05 12.80 17.73
CA ASN A 77 -24.03 12.86 16.68
C ASN A 77 -23.75 14.30 16.22
N ARG A 78 -23.34 15.16 17.17
CA ARG A 78 -22.54 16.33 16.79
C ARG A 78 -21.28 15.80 16.13
N VAL A 79 -21.19 15.87 14.81
CA VAL A 79 -19.96 15.61 14.05
C VAL A 79 -18.96 16.71 14.44
N ALA A 80 -18.37 16.54 15.62
CA ALA A 80 -17.22 17.29 16.10
C ALA A 80 -15.98 16.63 15.49
N ASP A 81 -15.87 16.68 14.16
CA ASP A 81 -14.59 16.50 13.52
C ASP A 81 -13.96 17.90 13.41
N ASN A 82 -12.75 18.09 13.93
CA ASN A 82 -12.05 19.38 14.02
C ASN A 82 -11.69 20.01 12.64
N ARG A 83 -12.28 19.50 11.55
CA ARG A 83 -12.04 19.89 10.14
C ARG A 83 -13.15 20.76 9.54
N THR A 84 -14.27 20.98 10.24
CA THR A 84 -15.50 21.63 9.71
C THR A 84 -15.76 23.05 10.24
N GLU A 85 -14.74 23.89 10.46
CA GLU A 85 -14.97 25.32 10.77
C GLU A 85 -15.70 26.07 9.63
N ARG A 86 -15.68 25.54 8.39
CA ARG A 86 -16.32 26.14 7.20
C ARG A 86 -17.76 25.68 6.92
N VAL A 87 -18.27 24.71 7.67
CA VAL A 87 -19.63 24.17 7.49
C VAL A 87 -20.51 24.67 8.62
N GLN A 88 -21.47 25.53 8.32
CA GLN A 88 -22.46 25.95 9.31
C GLN A 88 -23.66 25.00 9.29
N GLN A 89 -24.10 24.59 10.47
CA GLN A 89 -25.27 23.74 10.61
C GLN A 89 -26.54 24.59 10.73
N MET A 90 -27.61 24.07 10.14
CA MET A 90 -28.96 24.62 10.19
C MET A 90 -29.91 23.51 10.62
N ILE A 91 -30.62 23.70 11.72
CA ILE A 91 -31.54 22.68 12.25
C ILE A 91 -32.91 22.80 11.58
N LEU A 92 -33.43 21.67 11.12
CA LEU A 92 -34.77 21.46 10.58
C LEU A 92 -35.55 20.46 11.47
N PRO A 93 -36.88 20.34 11.33
CA PRO A 93 -37.66 19.39 12.12
C PRO A 93 -37.15 17.95 11.99
N GLY A 94 -36.99 17.27 13.13
CA GLY A 94 -36.43 15.92 13.20
C GLY A 94 -37.33 14.84 12.60
N THR A 95 -36.74 13.81 11.98
CA THR A 95 -37.48 12.70 11.32
C THR A 95 -37.54 11.42 12.14
N GLU A 96 -36.78 11.32 13.24
CA GLU A 96 -36.68 10.12 14.07
C GLU A 96 -37.97 9.81 14.84
N GLY A 97 -38.37 8.54 14.88
CA GLY A 97 -39.55 8.08 15.63
C GLY A 97 -40.91 8.44 15.03
N ARG A 98 -40.95 9.10 13.86
CA ARG A 98 -42.21 9.43 13.16
C ARG A 98 -42.75 8.28 12.32
N ASP A 99 -44.05 8.31 12.07
CA ASP A 99 -44.71 7.37 11.18
C ASP A 99 -44.27 7.57 9.73
N GLN A 100 -43.73 6.51 9.11
CA GLN A 100 -43.26 6.49 7.71
C GLN A 100 -44.35 6.92 6.72
N HIS A 101 -45.63 6.74 7.06
CA HIS A 101 -46.76 7.13 6.22
C HIS A 101 -46.91 8.65 6.04
N THR A 102 -46.49 9.45 7.04
CA THR A 102 -46.77 10.91 7.07
C THR A 102 -45.56 11.78 7.35
N VAL A 103 -44.34 11.22 7.48
CA VAL A 103 -43.12 11.97 7.84
C VAL A 103 -42.99 13.30 7.11
N ARG A 104 -43.05 13.31 5.76
CA ARG A 104 -42.85 14.53 4.95
C ARG A 104 -43.93 15.59 5.20
N HIS A 105 -45.17 15.15 5.39
CA HIS A 105 -46.26 16.06 5.70
C HIS A 105 -46.16 16.63 7.13
N ASP A 106 -45.82 15.78 8.10
CA ASP A 106 -45.74 16.20 9.51
C ASP A 106 -44.56 17.14 9.76
N ILE A 107 -43.39 16.88 9.18
CA ILE A 107 -42.25 17.81 9.28
C ILE A 107 -42.58 19.14 8.59
N TYR A 108 -43.27 19.12 7.44
CA TYR A 108 -43.65 20.33 6.73
C TYR A 108 -44.59 21.19 7.56
N ARG A 109 -45.63 20.58 8.16
CA ARG A 109 -46.55 21.28 9.05
C ARG A 109 -45.84 21.87 10.26
N GLU A 110 -44.98 21.08 10.91
CA GLU A 110 -44.26 21.51 12.11
C GLU A 110 -43.33 22.70 11.85
N PHE A 111 -42.66 22.73 10.70
CA PHE A 111 -41.80 23.85 10.32
C PHE A 111 -42.56 25.18 10.26
N HIS A 112 -43.77 25.17 9.72
CA HIS A 112 -44.62 26.36 9.63
C HIS A 112 -45.31 26.71 10.95
N GLU A 113 -45.57 25.73 11.82
CA GLU A 113 -46.14 25.96 13.16
C GLU A 113 -45.10 26.53 14.15
N GLN A 114 -43.84 26.10 14.04
CA GLN A 114 -42.79 26.44 14.99
C GLN A 114 -41.84 27.52 14.44
N ILE A 115 -42.06 28.76 14.86
CA ILE A 115 -41.26 29.94 14.46
C ILE A 115 -39.75 29.77 14.73
N ARG A 116 -39.36 28.91 15.69
CA ARG A 116 -37.95 28.67 16.06
C ARG A 116 -37.09 28.23 14.86
N PHE A 117 -37.60 27.37 13.99
CA PHE A 117 -36.85 26.85 12.83
C PHE A 117 -36.63 27.95 11.79
N LEU A 118 -37.66 28.75 11.49
CA LEU A 118 -37.54 29.91 10.60
C LEU A 118 -36.56 30.96 11.15
N ALA A 119 -36.62 31.23 12.46
CA ALA A 119 -35.71 32.17 13.11
C ALA A 119 -34.25 31.68 13.08
N GLU A 120 -34.01 30.40 13.31
CA GLU A 120 -32.67 29.80 13.20
C GLU A 120 -32.15 29.85 11.77
N MET A 121 -32.98 29.48 10.79
CA MET A 121 -32.64 29.53 9.37
C MET A 121 -32.20 30.94 8.94
N ASN A 122 -32.95 31.98 9.35
CA ASN A 122 -32.58 33.39 9.11
C ASN A 122 -31.24 33.76 9.75
N ARG A 123 -30.98 33.32 10.99
CA ARG A 123 -29.72 33.58 11.70
C ARG A 123 -28.52 32.95 11.00
N VAL A 124 -28.64 31.72 10.53
CA VAL A 124 -27.57 31.01 9.80
C VAL A 124 -27.25 31.73 8.49
N PHE A 125 -28.26 32.06 7.68
CA PHE A 125 -28.02 32.79 6.42
C PHE A 125 -27.39 34.18 6.64
N ARG A 126 -27.82 34.93 7.66
CA ARG A 126 -27.18 36.22 7.99
C ARG A 126 -25.73 36.05 8.45
N ARG A 127 -25.45 35.05 9.29
CA ARG A 127 -24.08 34.76 9.75
C ARG A 127 -23.17 34.43 8.57
N ILE A 128 -23.65 33.66 7.60
CA ILE A 128 -22.89 33.29 6.41
C ILE A 128 -22.72 34.47 5.46
N SER A 129 -23.76 35.27 5.26
CA SER A 129 -23.61 36.49 4.44
C SER A 129 -22.52 37.40 5.00
N ASN A 130 -22.47 37.57 6.33
CA ASN A 130 -21.40 38.32 7.00
C ASN A 130 -20.04 37.62 6.84
N SER A 131 -19.98 36.31 7.02
CA SER A 131 -18.74 35.53 6.87
C SER A 131 -18.18 35.64 5.44
N ILE A 132 -19.02 35.57 4.42
CA ILE A 132 -18.60 35.72 3.01
C ILE A 132 -18.07 37.15 2.75
N ALA A 133 -18.66 38.17 3.37
CA ALA A 133 -18.17 39.54 3.28
C ALA A 133 -16.75 39.70 3.85
N ASP A 134 -16.42 39.00 4.94
CA ASP A 134 -15.07 39.01 5.53
C ASP A 134 -14.01 38.46 4.55
N TYR A 135 -14.39 37.51 3.70
CA TYR A 135 -13.53 36.94 2.66
C TYR A 135 -13.57 37.70 1.31
N GLY A 136 -14.23 38.87 1.25
CA GLY A 136 -14.43 39.63 0.01
C GLY A 136 -13.15 39.95 -0.78
N ARG A 137 -11.98 40.04 -0.12
CA ARG A 137 -10.68 40.28 -0.76
C ARG A 137 -10.16 39.09 -1.60
N LEU A 138 -10.73 37.89 -1.42
CA LEU A 138 -10.30 36.68 -2.12
C LEU A 138 -10.94 36.52 -3.50
N TYR A 139 -11.95 37.33 -3.85
CA TYR A 139 -12.70 37.21 -5.11
C TYR A 139 -12.43 38.39 -6.04
N SER A 140 -12.51 38.14 -7.35
CA SER A 140 -12.33 39.17 -8.39
C SER A 140 -13.51 40.13 -8.48
N SER A 141 -14.73 39.67 -8.18
CA SER A 141 -15.94 40.51 -8.10
C SER A 141 -16.88 40.00 -7.02
N PHE A 142 -17.60 40.92 -6.39
CA PHE A 142 -18.62 40.67 -5.37
C PHE A 142 -20.04 40.98 -5.86
N ASP A 143 -20.26 41.05 -7.18
CA ASP A 143 -21.56 41.39 -7.75
C ASP A 143 -22.54 40.20 -7.75
N VAL A 144 -22.03 38.98 -7.96
CA VAL A 144 -22.81 37.76 -8.12
C VAL A 144 -22.39 36.75 -7.06
N ILE A 145 -23.31 35.92 -6.58
CA ILE A 145 -23.01 34.75 -5.75
C ILE A 145 -23.61 33.49 -6.40
N HIS A 146 -22.83 32.41 -6.42
CA HIS A 146 -23.30 31.08 -6.85
C HIS A 146 -23.77 30.27 -5.64
N LEU A 147 -25.05 29.91 -5.63
CA LEU A 147 -25.66 29.02 -4.66
C LEU A 147 -25.86 27.64 -5.30
N SER A 148 -25.11 26.65 -4.83
CA SER A 148 -25.19 25.26 -5.28
C SER A 148 -25.88 24.43 -4.21
N ILE A 149 -27.11 23.99 -4.48
CA ILE A 149 -27.93 23.23 -3.54
C ILE A 149 -27.81 21.74 -3.87
N ILE A 150 -27.51 20.91 -2.89
CA ILE A 150 -27.25 19.48 -3.06
C ILE A 150 -28.21 18.72 -2.15
N THR A 151 -29.03 17.83 -2.74
CA THR A 151 -30.01 17.02 -2.01
C THR A 151 -30.07 15.60 -2.56
N ARG A 152 -30.40 14.61 -1.72
CA ARG A 152 -30.78 13.26 -2.19
C ARG A 152 -32.26 13.27 -2.53
N VAL A 153 -32.68 12.56 -3.59
CA VAL A 153 -34.09 12.58 -4.02
C VAL A 153 -35.03 11.92 -2.99
N ASP A 154 -34.56 10.92 -2.27
CA ASP A 154 -35.32 10.14 -1.29
C ASP A 154 -35.15 10.67 0.15
N ASP A 155 -34.57 11.85 0.35
CA ASP A 155 -34.47 12.49 1.65
C ASP A 155 -35.76 13.26 1.99
N PRO A 156 -36.42 13.02 3.13
CA PRO A 156 -37.66 13.71 3.46
C PRO A 156 -37.51 15.23 3.62
N LEU A 157 -36.32 15.74 3.98
CA LEU A 157 -36.07 17.15 4.22
C LEU A 157 -36.05 18.00 2.95
N ASN A 158 -35.97 17.37 1.77
CA ASN A 158 -36.05 18.07 0.49
C ASN A 158 -37.40 18.76 0.24
N VAL A 159 -38.42 18.49 1.07
CA VAL A 159 -39.70 19.21 1.06
C VAL A 159 -39.53 20.71 1.37
N PHE A 160 -38.46 21.08 2.08
CA PHE A 160 -38.15 22.47 2.45
C PHE A 160 -37.32 23.22 1.40
N LEU A 161 -37.02 22.59 0.26
CA LEU A 161 -36.19 23.20 -0.78
C LEU A 161 -36.70 24.59 -1.23
N PRO A 162 -38.03 24.82 -1.42
CA PRO A 162 -38.55 26.14 -1.75
C PRO A 162 -38.26 27.18 -0.66
N GLU A 163 -38.61 26.87 0.60
CA GLU A 163 -38.46 27.76 1.75
C GLU A 163 -36.99 28.15 1.96
N ILE A 164 -36.08 27.17 1.94
CA ILE A 164 -34.65 27.38 2.14
C ILE A 164 -34.07 28.20 0.98
N THR A 165 -34.42 27.87 -0.27
CA THR A 165 -33.89 28.57 -1.45
C THR A 165 -34.35 30.02 -1.51
N LEU A 166 -35.64 30.26 -1.30
CA LEU A 166 -36.20 31.61 -1.37
C LEU A 166 -35.70 32.49 -0.24
N LEU A 167 -35.56 31.95 0.98
CA LEU A 167 -34.94 32.69 2.07
C LEU A 167 -33.46 32.98 1.78
N ALA A 168 -32.70 31.99 1.29
CA ALA A 168 -31.31 32.19 0.91
C ALA A 168 -31.17 33.33 -0.12
N ARG A 169 -32.01 33.32 -1.17
CA ARG A 169 -32.05 34.39 -2.18
C ARG A 169 -32.42 35.75 -1.59
N ALA A 170 -33.42 35.79 -0.70
CA ALA A 170 -33.85 37.04 -0.07
C ALA A 170 -32.78 37.65 0.83
N VAL A 171 -32.05 36.83 1.61
CA VAL A 171 -30.97 37.29 2.48
C VAL A 171 -29.73 37.66 1.67
N LEU A 172 -29.29 36.79 0.74
CA LEU A 172 -28.10 37.05 -0.08
C LEU A 172 -28.32 38.20 -1.06
N GLY A 173 -29.52 38.38 -1.59
CA GLY A 173 -29.88 39.50 -2.47
C GLY A 173 -29.79 40.88 -1.80
N GLN A 174 -29.67 40.96 -0.47
CA GLN A 174 -29.36 42.22 0.23
C GLN A 174 -27.89 42.63 0.03
N SER A 175 -27.00 41.64 -0.11
CA SER A 175 -25.55 41.83 -0.20
C SER A 175 -25.02 41.73 -1.63
N PHE A 176 -25.73 41.03 -2.53
CA PHE A 176 -25.31 40.73 -3.90
C PHE A 176 -26.34 41.22 -4.93
N LYS A 177 -25.88 41.67 -6.12
CA LYS A 177 -26.76 42.12 -7.20
C LYS A 177 -27.52 40.97 -7.86
N SER A 178 -26.92 39.77 -7.91
CA SER A 178 -27.52 38.59 -8.52
C SER A 178 -27.16 37.33 -7.73
N VAL A 179 -28.14 36.46 -7.51
CA VAL A 179 -27.95 35.13 -6.88
C VAL A 179 -28.26 34.07 -7.94
N GLN A 180 -27.23 33.40 -8.44
CA GLN A 180 -27.40 32.28 -9.37
C GLN A 180 -27.61 31.00 -8.56
N THR A 181 -28.63 30.21 -8.88
CA THR A 181 -29.00 29.04 -8.05
C THR A 181 -29.12 27.79 -8.89
N ASP A 182 -28.24 26.83 -8.63
CA ASP A 182 -28.28 25.51 -9.25
C ASP A 182 -28.64 24.44 -8.22
N VAL A 183 -29.36 23.40 -8.65
CA VAL A 183 -29.69 22.23 -7.81
C VAL A 183 -29.03 20.98 -8.38
N TYR A 184 -28.45 20.19 -7.49
CA TYR A 184 -27.90 18.87 -7.74
C TYR A 184 -28.73 17.85 -6.95
N ALA A 185 -29.59 17.12 -7.65
CA ALA A 185 -30.38 16.05 -7.07
C ALA A 185 -29.68 14.70 -7.31
N LEU A 186 -29.31 14.05 -6.21
CA LEU A 186 -28.58 12.79 -6.20
C LEU A 186 -29.55 11.61 -6.12
N ILE A 187 -29.38 10.63 -7.02
CA ILE A 187 -30.21 9.43 -7.12
C ILE A 187 -29.35 8.21 -6.79
N GLN A 188 -29.64 7.52 -5.69
CA GLN A 188 -28.91 6.32 -5.28
C GLN A 188 -29.72 5.07 -5.59
N GLU A 189 -29.34 4.33 -6.64
CA GLU A 189 -30.01 3.09 -7.03
C GLU A 189 -29.32 1.83 -6.49
N ARG A 190 -28.13 1.97 -5.86
CA ARG A 190 -27.35 0.86 -5.27
C ARG A 190 -27.95 0.28 -3.98
N GLU A 191 -28.76 1.03 -3.25
CA GLU A 191 -29.42 0.57 -2.01
C GLU A 191 -30.64 -0.33 -2.34
N GLN A 192 -30.38 -1.56 -2.81
CA GLN A 192 -31.37 -2.62 -2.94
C GLN A 192 -31.67 -3.28 -1.58
N GLY A 193 -32.22 -2.50 -0.65
CA GLY A 193 -32.76 -3.00 0.63
C GLY A 193 -34.28 -3.18 0.59
N ASP A 194 -34.84 -3.74 1.67
CA ASP A 194 -36.28 -3.99 1.84
C ASP A 194 -37.17 -2.73 1.72
N GLN A 195 -36.59 -1.52 1.78
CA GLN A 195 -37.27 -0.22 1.68
C GLN A 195 -37.25 0.43 0.29
N PHE A 196 -36.78 -0.27 -0.75
CA PHE A 196 -36.67 0.29 -2.11
C PHE A 196 -37.98 0.90 -2.65
N GLY A 197 -39.13 0.26 -2.39
CA GLY A 197 -40.43 0.77 -2.85
C GLY A 197 -40.80 2.11 -2.23
N TYR A 198 -40.53 2.28 -0.92
CA TYR A 198 -40.79 3.54 -0.22
C TYR A 198 -39.80 4.64 -0.65
N SER A 199 -38.49 4.36 -0.68
CA SER A 199 -37.49 5.35 -1.09
C SER A 199 -37.69 5.83 -2.53
N SER A 200 -38.05 4.91 -3.44
CA SER A 200 -38.41 5.25 -4.81
C SER A 200 -39.66 6.13 -4.89
N SER A 201 -40.67 5.86 -4.05
CA SER A 201 -41.90 6.67 -3.99
C SER A 201 -41.64 8.07 -3.44
N VAL A 202 -40.84 8.20 -2.39
CA VAL A 202 -40.41 9.50 -1.85
C VAL A 202 -39.59 10.28 -2.89
N GLY A 203 -38.67 9.59 -3.57
CA GLY A 203 -37.89 10.16 -4.67
C GLY A 203 -38.76 10.68 -5.81
N LEU A 204 -39.78 9.91 -6.22
CA LEU A 204 -40.74 10.35 -7.24
C LEU A 204 -41.56 11.55 -6.77
N ALA A 205 -42.01 11.54 -5.52
CA ALA A 205 -42.75 12.65 -4.93
C ALA A 205 -41.94 13.95 -4.98
N PHE A 206 -40.65 13.90 -4.63
CA PHE A 206 -39.76 15.05 -4.77
C PHE A 206 -39.52 15.45 -6.22
N LEU A 207 -39.31 14.51 -7.15
CA LEU A 207 -39.14 14.84 -8.57
C LEU A 207 -40.39 15.54 -9.16
N ARG A 208 -41.59 15.14 -8.72
CA ARG A 208 -42.86 15.80 -9.08
C ARG A 208 -42.95 17.22 -8.52
N GLU A 209 -42.51 17.43 -7.29
CA GLU A 209 -42.40 18.77 -6.69
C GLU A 209 -41.35 19.63 -7.43
N LEU A 210 -40.22 19.04 -7.82
CA LEU A 210 -39.15 19.70 -8.58
C LEU A 210 -39.61 20.15 -9.96
N GLU A 211 -40.46 19.36 -10.64
CA GLU A 211 -41.11 19.76 -11.90
C GLU A 211 -41.99 21.00 -11.70
N ASN A 212 -42.75 21.04 -10.59
CA ASN A 212 -43.53 22.23 -10.24
C ASN A 212 -42.63 23.44 -10.01
N MET A 213 -41.56 23.28 -9.22
CA MET A 213 -40.60 24.36 -8.91
C MET A 213 -39.89 24.90 -10.16
N GLN A 214 -39.71 24.08 -11.20
CA GLN A 214 -39.13 24.54 -12.48
C GLN A 214 -40.14 25.11 -13.47
N SER A 215 -41.45 25.01 -13.22
CA SER A 215 -42.46 25.58 -14.09
C SER A 215 -42.26 27.08 -14.32
N ALA A 216 -42.56 27.56 -15.53
CA ALA A 216 -42.46 28.98 -15.86
C ALA A 216 -43.46 29.83 -15.05
N ASP A 217 -44.57 29.23 -14.63
CA ASP A 217 -45.65 29.90 -13.88
C ASP A 217 -45.54 29.68 -12.37
N TYR A 218 -44.43 29.10 -11.88
CA TYR A 218 -44.24 28.83 -10.46
C TYR A 218 -44.23 30.15 -9.67
N THR A 219 -45.12 30.24 -8.69
CA THR A 219 -45.22 31.37 -7.76
C THR A 219 -45.21 30.84 -6.34
N TYR A 220 -44.62 31.60 -5.44
CA TYR A 220 -44.56 31.23 -4.03
C TYR A 220 -44.58 32.49 -3.17
N SER A 221 -45.39 32.48 -2.12
CA SER A 221 -45.46 33.56 -1.13
C SER A 221 -45.64 32.96 0.25
N ALA A 222 -44.66 33.18 1.13
CA ALA A 222 -44.75 32.75 2.53
C ALA A 222 -43.98 33.72 3.44
N PRO A 223 -44.37 33.84 4.73
CA PRO A 223 -43.70 34.68 5.72
C PRO A 223 -42.36 34.07 6.17
N LEU A 224 -41.36 34.06 5.29
CA LEU A 224 -40.08 33.39 5.53
C LEU A 224 -39.04 34.26 6.25
N LEU A 225 -39.07 35.59 6.04
CA LEU A 225 -38.02 36.47 6.55
C LEU A 225 -38.39 36.94 7.96
N VAL A 226 -37.60 36.52 8.96
CA VAL A 226 -37.87 36.82 10.37
C VAL A 226 -36.88 37.88 10.87
N THR A 227 -37.40 38.97 11.42
CA THR A 227 -36.60 40.05 12.03
C THR A 227 -36.07 39.64 13.42
N GLU A 228 -35.10 40.36 13.97
CA GLU A 228 -34.58 40.07 15.32
C GLU A 228 -35.66 40.22 16.41
N GLU A 229 -36.66 41.05 16.14
CA GLU A 229 -37.85 41.28 16.99
C GLU A 229 -38.95 40.22 16.79
N GLY A 230 -38.74 39.23 15.91
CA GLY A 230 -39.67 38.11 15.69
C GLY A 230 -40.81 38.38 14.70
N PHE A 231 -40.85 39.55 14.05
CA PHE A 231 -41.82 39.80 12.98
C PHE A 231 -41.44 39.05 11.70
N ALA A 232 -42.42 38.36 11.12
CA ALA A 232 -42.28 37.62 9.87
C ALA A 232 -42.76 38.47 8.67
N ILE A 233 -41.90 38.59 7.67
CA ILE A 233 -42.11 39.37 6.44
C ILE A 233 -42.28 38.38 5.28
N PRO A 234 -43.31 38.55 4.43
CA PRO A 234 -43.52 37.68 3.28
C PRO A 234 -42.41 37.83 2.24
N VAL A 235 -41.85 36.71 1.83
CA VAL A 235 -40.96 36.60 0.67
C VAL A 235 -41.82 36.16 -0.50
N ASN A 236 -41.86 36.98 -1.55
CA ASN A 236 -42.67 36.74 -2.73
C ASN A 236 -41.78 36.38 -3.92
N HIS A 237 -42.06 35.25 -4.54
CA HIS A 237 -41.46 34.80 -5.80
C HIS A 237 -42.49 34.95 -6.92
N GLY A 238 -42.15 35.78 -7.92
CA GLY A 238 -42.97 35.98 -9.12
C GLY A 238 -42.89 34.79 -10.09
N PRO A 239 -43.78 34.73 -11.10
CA PRO A 239 -43.89 33.61 -12.02
C PRO A 239 -42.57 33.38 -12.76
N SER A 240 -41.81 32.38 -12.31
CA SER A 240 -40.54 31.97 -12.91
C SER A 240 -40.01 30.68 -12.28
N SER A 241 -39.16 29.97 -13.01
CA SER A 241 -38.45 28.78 -12.51
C SER A 241 -37.61 29.12 -11.27
N LEU A 242 -37.70 28.31 -10.22
CA LEU A 242 -36.96 28.52 -8.98
C LEU A 242 -35.45 28.35 -9.19
N PHE A 243 -35.01 27.43 -10.05
CA PHE A 243 -33.60 27.13 -10.27
C PHE A 243 -33.13 27.50 -11.68
N ASP A 244 -31.87 27.88 -11.79
CA ASP A 244 -31.21 28.20 -13.05
C ASP A 244 -30.98 26.94 -13.89
N LEU A 245 -30.40 25.92 -13.28
CA LEU A 245 -30.19 24.59 -13.83
C LEU A 245 -30.43 23.54 -12.75
N VAL A 246 -31.00 22.41 -13.17
CA VAL A 246 -31.24 21.25 -12.31
C VAL A 246 -30.46 20.07 -12.88
N TYR A 247 -29.50 19.60 -12.10
CA TYR A 247 -28.66 18.45 -12.42
C TYR A 247 -29.19 17.21 -11.70
N LEU A 248 -29.48 16.17 -12.46
CA LEU A 248 -29.85 14.86 -11.93
C LEU A 248 -28.66 13.90 -12.10
N LEU A 249 -28.12 13.42 -10.98
CA LEU A 249 -26.92 12.58 -10.94
C LEU A 249 -27.24 11.26 -10.24
N SER A 250 -27.20 10.16 -10.99
CA SER A 250 -27.40 8.79 -10.51
C SER A 250 -26.07 8.08 -10.26
N ASP A 251 -26.06 7.03 -9.45
CA ASP A 251 -24.92 6.10 -9.35
C ASP A 251 -24.87 5.09 -10.52
N LYS A 252 -25.89 5.06 -11.37
CA LYS A 252 -25.92 4.34 -12.65
C LYS A 252 -25.70 5.27 -13.83
N ASN A 253 -24.92 4.79 -14.79
CA ASN A 253 -24.73 5.47 -16.07
C ASN A 253 -25.86 5.17 -17.07
N GLU A 254 -25.85 5.84 -18.22
CA GLU A 254 -26.82 5.64 -19.31
C GLU A 254 -26.95 4.17 -19.74
N ARG A 255 -25.86 3.38 -19.65
CA ARG A 255 -25.84 1.95 -19.99
C ARG A 255 -26.45 1.06 -18.90
N GLY A 256 -26.90 1.64 -17.80
CA GLY A 256 -27.43 0.92 -16.64
C GLY A 256 -26.37 0.18 -15.81
N MET A 257 -25.09 0.42 -16.08
CA MET A 257 -23.98 -0.09 -15.28
C MET A 257 -23.73 0.86 -14.10
N LEU A 258 -23.36 0.30 -12.96
CA LEU A 258 -22.91 1.10 -11.83
C LEU A 258 -21.56 1.75 -12.18
N SER A 259 -21.42 3.05 -11.92
CA SER A 259 -20.12 3.70 -12.10
C SER A 259 -19.08 3.08 -11.15
N LEU A 260 -17.82 2.98 -11.60
CA LEU A 260 -16.72 2.42 -10.80
C LEU A 260 -16.49 3.22 -9.50
N GLY A 261 -16.67 4.54 -9.52
CA GLY A 261 -16.65 5.41 -8.33
C GLY A 261 -18.00 5.57 -7.62
N GLY A 262 -19.09 5.04 -8.18
CA GLY A 262 -20.44 5.21 -7.62
C GLY A 262 -20.77 6.69 -7.39
N MET A 263 -21.14 7.03 -6.16
CA MET A 263 -21.50 8.42 -5.79
C MET A 263 -20.31 9.39 -5.70
N SER A 264 -19.08 8.90 -5.55
CA SER A 264 -17.92 9.81 -5.46
C SER A 264 -17.71 10.59 -6.76
N ASP A 265 -17.99 9.96 -7.90
CA ASP A 265 -17.91 10.62 -9.21
C ASP A 265 -18.90 11.79 -9.30
N ASN A 266 -20.10 11.62 -8.73
CA ASN A 266 -21.11 12.68 -8.67
C ASN A 266 -20.65 13.86 -7.81
N TYR A 267 -19.91 13.62 -6.73
CA TYR A 267 -19.33 14.68 -5.90
C TYR A 267 -18.23 15.45 -6.64
N GLU A 268 -17.38 14.75 -7.39
CA GLU A 268 -16.38 15.39 -8.27
C GLU A 268 -17.07 16.20 -9.38
N ILE A 269 -18.13 15.68 -10.02
CA ILE A 269 -18.93 16.39 -11.02
C ILE A 269 -19.43 17.74 -10.49
N ILE A 270 -19.99 17.78 -9.27
CA ILE A 270 -20.50 19.01 -8.65
C ILE A 270 -19.39 20.06 -8.54
N SER A 271 -18.21 19.66 -8.05
CA SER A 271 -17.07 20.56 -7.91
C SER A 271 -16.60 21.12 -9.27
N HIS A 272 -16.57 20.29 -10.31
CA HIS A 272 -16.14 20.67 -11.65
C HIS A 272 -17.13 21.61 -12.34
N ILE A 273 -18.44 21.37 -12.21
CA ILE A 273 -19.47 22.24 -12.77
C ILE A 273 -19.41 23.61 -12.10
N SER A 274 -19.27 23.64 -10.77
CA SER A 274 -19.16 24.90 -10.01
C SER A 274 -17.91 25.69 -10.45
N LEU A 275 -16.78 25.00 -10.64
CA LEU A 275 -15.55 25.61 -11.17
C LEU A 275 -15.74 26.15 -12.60
N LEU A 276 -16.31 25.37 -13.51
CA LEU A 276 -16.55 25.79 -14.90
C LEU A 276 -17.41 27.04 -15.00
N LYS A 277 -18.43 27.17 -14.14
CA LYS A 277 -19.31 28.34 -14.07
C LYS A 277 -18.62 29.59 -13.52
N ASN A 278 -17.64 29.41 -12.65
CA ASN A 278 -17.09 30.48 -11.82
C ASN A 278 -15.59 30.76 -12.04
N ARG A 279 -14.95 30.17 -13.05
CA ARG A 279 -13.51 30.33 -13.32
C ARG A 279 -13.16 31.75 -13.79
N VAL A 280 -12.11 32.34 -13.21
CA VAL A 280 -11.47 33.55 -13.77
C VAL A 280 -10.69 33.16 -15.02
N ARG A 281 -11.09 33.71 -16.18
CA ARG A 281 -10.35 33.50 -17.43
C ARG A 281 -9.16 34.45 -17.48
N SER A 282 -7.94 33.93 -17.37
CA SER A 282 -6.74 34.75 -17.57
C SER A 282 -6.61 35.16 -19.04
N SER A 283 -6.21 36.40 -19.29
CA SER A 283 -5.86 36.91 -20.64
C SER A 283 -4.67 36.17 -21.29
N SER A 284 -3.93 35.39 -20.50
CA SER A 284 -2.81 34.55 -20.94
C SER A 284 -3.20 33.08 -21.18
N ASP A 285 -4.48 32.70 -21.07
CA ASP A 285 -4.91 31.31 -21.26
C ASP A 285 -4.82 30.94 -22.76
N PRO A 286 -3.93 30.03 -23.19
CA PRO A 286 -3.82 29.63 -24.59
C PRO A 286 -5.12 29.01 -25.14
N ALA A 287 -6.07 28.66 -24.26
CA ALA A 287 -7.42 28.21 -24.60
C ALA A 287 -8.40 29.33 -25.02
N LEU A 288 -7.96 30.59 -25.13
CA LEU A 288 -8.79 31.75 -25.52
C LEU A 288 -9.51 31.62 -26.88
N GLY A 289 -9.17 30.61 -27.70
CA GLY A 289 -9.89 30.24 -28.92
C GLY A 289 -10.65 28.90 -28.89
N GLN A 290 -10.53 28.10 -27.82
CA GLN A 290 -10.96 26.68 -27.77
C GLN A 290 -12.23 26.45 -26.92
N GLY A 291 -13.25 27.29 -27.10
CA GLY A 291 -14.62 26.93 -26.70
C GLY A 291 -14.96 26.97 -25.20
N GLY A 292 -14.37 27.90 -24.42
CA GLY A 292 -14.63 28.01 -22.97
C GLY A 292 -16.12 28.04 -22.58
N TYR A 293 -16.45 27.44 -21.44
CA TYR A 293 -17.84 27.23 -20.97
C TYR A 293 -18.64 28.53 -20.84
N ASN A 294 -19.83 28.58 -21.44
CA ASN A 294 -20.76 29.68 -21.28
C ASN A 294 -22.12 29.15 -20.83
N ASN A 295 -22.50 29.48 -19.58
CA ASN A 295 -23.73 29.02 -18.96
C ASN A 295 -24.98 29.41 -19.76
N MET A 296 -25.01 30.60 -20.36
CA MET A 296 -26.16 31.04 -21.15
C MET A 296 -26.31 30.24 -22.44
N THR A 297 -25.19 29.89 -23.08
CA THR A 297 -25.20 29.07 -24.30
C THR A 297 -25.65 27.64 -23.99
N PHE A 298 -25.19 27.06 -22.87
CA PHE A 298 -25.63 25.75 -22.43
C PHE A 298 -27.13 25.76 -22.10
N LYS A 299 -27.60 26.73 -21.31
CA LYS A 299 -29.03 26.93 -21.00
C LYS A 299 -29.90 27.08 -22.26
N SER A 300 -29.44 27.84 -23.25
CA SER A 300 -30.18 27.97 -24.52
C SER A 300 -30.12 26.70 -25.35
N GLY A 301 -29.02 25.93 -25.29
CA GLY A 301 -28.85 24.68 -26.04
C GLY A 301 -29.75 23.56 -25.53
N ILE A 302 -29.93 23.46 -24.21
CA ILE A 302 -30.82 22.45 -23.60
C ILE A 302 -32.30 22.82 -23.72
N ARG A 303 -32.64 24.11 -23.91
CA ARG A 303 -34.02 24.56 -24.12
C ARG A 303 -34.38 24.29 -25.59
N GLY A 304 -34.93 23.11 -25.85
CA GLY A 304 -35.42 22.71 -27.17
C GLY A 304 -36.54 23.61 -27.72
N SER A 305 -37.03 23.30 -28.91
CA SER A 305 -38.08 24.08 -29.60
C SER A 305 -39.45 24.06 -28.90
N THR A 306 -39.68 23.13 -27.98
CA THR A 306 -40.94 22.94 -27.26
C THR A 306 -41.14 23.90 -26.09
N GLY A 307 -40.11 24.65 -25.70
CA GLY A 307 -40.18 25.61 -24.57
C GLY A 307 -40.39 24.96 -23.20
N ARG A 308 -40.42 23.62 -23.15
CA ARG A 308 -40.59 22.83 -21.93
C ARG A 308 -39.26 22.81 -21.17
N GLN A 309 -39.34 22.78 -19.85
CA GLN A 309 -38.14 22.84 -19.00
C GLN A 309 -37.38 21.53 -19.09
N SER A 310 -36.07 21.64 -19.32
CA SER A 310 -35.16 20.51 -19.48
C SER A 310 -34.19 20.39 -18.31
N TYR A 311 -33.78 19.15 -18.06
CA TYR A 311 -32.81 18.79 -17.02
C TYR A 311 -31.45 18.53 -17.63
N ALA A 312 -30.43 18.57 -16.78
CA ALA A 312 -29.05 18.27 -17.13
C ALA A 312 -28.52 17.10 -16.28
N SER A 313 -27.48 16.46 -16.78
CA SER A 313 -26.69 15.46 -16.07
C SER A 313 -25.24 15.55 -16.54
N ALA A 314 -24.35 14.80 -15.88
CA ALA A 314 -22.94 14.79 -16.22
C ALA A 314 -22.31 13.42 -16.03
N GLY A 315 -21.23 13.18 -16.75
CA GLY A 315 -20.32 12.05 -16.55
C GLY A 315 -18.92 12.56 -16.27
N PHE A 316 -18.17 11.85 -15.42
CA PHE A 316 -16.81 12.23 -15.06
C PHE A 316 -15.88 11.03 -15.15
N SER A 317 -14.71 11.25 -15.74
CA SER A 317 -13.61 10.29 -15.73
C SER A 317 -12.31 11.00 -15.46
N SER A 318 -11.42 10.33 -14.73
CA SER A 318 -10.07 10.80 -14.49
C SER A 318 -9.07 9.68 -14.74
N VAL A 319 -7.96 10.05 -15.37
CA VAL A 319 -6.79 9.20 -15.53
C VAL A 319 -5.69 9.83 -14.71
N ARG A 320 -5.28 9.14 -13.64
CA ARG A 320 -4.26 9.61 -12.70
C ARG A 320 -3.02 8.73 -12.75
N ARG A 321 -1.89 9.28 -12.33
CA ARG A 321 -0.66 8.50 -12.14
C ARG A 321 -0.89 7.37 -11.12
N PRO A 322 -0.53 6.10 -11.45
CA PRO A 322 -0.78 4.94 -10.59
C PRO A 322 0.22 4.87 -9.41
N ASN A 323 0.25 5.89 -8.54
CA ASN A 323 1.24 6.06 -7.47
C ASN A 323 1.29 4.87 -6.50
N ARG A 324 0.15 4.23 -6.22
CA ARG A 324 0.06 3.02 -5.38
C ARG A 324 0.84 1.86 -5.99
N GLN A 325 0.61 1.59 -7.28
CA GLN A 325 1.25 0.51 -8.02
C GLN A 325 2.75 0.76 -8.16
N ILE A 326 3.14 2.02 -8.40
CA ILE A 326 4.54 2.44 -8.49
C ILE A 326 5.27 2.14 -7.18
N ALA A 327 4.70 2.53 -6.04
CA ALA A 327 5.32 2.29 -4.72
C ALA A 327 5.55 0.80 -4.45
N LEU A 328 4.61 -0.06 -4.82
CA LEU A 328 4.73 -1.52 -4.65
C LEU A 328 5.75 -2.13 -5.61
N ALA A 329 5.79 -1.68 -6.87
CA ALA A 329 6.77 -2.14 -7.84
C ALA A 329 8.20 -1.77 -7.40
N VAL A 330 8.43 -0.52 -6.98
CA VAL A 330 9.72 -0.07 -6.46
C VAL A 330 10.13 -0.89 -5.24
N LEU A 331 9.22 -1.08 -4.27
CA LEU A 331 9.51 -1.87 -3.07
C LEU A 331 9.99 -3.30 -3.41
N TYR A 332 9.31 -3.95 -4.36
CA TYR A 332 9.70 -5.27 -4.85
C TYR A 332 11.07 -5.25 -5.55
N HIS A 333 11.31 -4.30 -6.45
CA HIS A 333 12.57 -4.25 -7.21
C HIS A 333 13.77 -3.93 -6.33
N VAL A 334 13.63 -3.04 -5.34
CA VAL A 334 14.68 -2.76 -4.36
C VAL A 334 15.00 -4.02 -3.56
N PHE A 335 13.98 -4.71 -3.03
CA PHE A 335 14.19 -5.94 -2.28
C PHE A 335 14.91 -7.01 -3.12
N ARG A 336 14.46 -7.21 -4.36
CA ARG A 336 15.07 -8.17 -5.29
C ARG A 336 16.53 -7.82 -5.59
N ARG A 337 16.85 -6.55 -5.79
CA ARG A 337 18.22 -6.09 -6.06
C ARG A 337 19.13 -6.34 -4.86
N LEU A 338 18.67 -6.02 -3.66
CA LEU A 338 19.38 -6.29 -2.40
C LEU A 338 19.63 -7.79 -2.20
N ALA A 339 18.60 -8.62 -2.40
CA ALA A 339 18.72 -10.06 -2.30
C ALA A 339 19.72 -10.64 -3.34
N ALA A 340 19.73 -10.09 -4.56
CA ALA A 340 20.70 -10.48 -5.59
C ALA A 340 22.14 -10.09 -5.20
N GLU A 341 22.36 -8.89 -4.66
CA GLU A 341 23.69 -8.44 -4.19
C GLU A 341 24.21 -9.33 -3.06
N MET A 342 23.34 -9.75 -2.13
CA MET A 342 23.70 -10.71 -1.08
C MET A 342 23.99 -12.13 -1.61
N ARG A 343 23.33 -12.55 -2.69
CA ARG A 343 23.57 -13.87 -3.32
C ARG A 343 24.88 -13.90 -4.10
N GLU A 344 25.19 -12.86 -4.87
CA GLU A 344 26.43 -12.78 -5.65
C GLU A 344 27.65 -12.66 -4.71
N GLY A 345 27.59 -11.72 -3.75
CA GLY A 345 28.61 -11.51 -2.73
C GLY A 345 30.05 -11.36 -3.26
N SER A 346 31.04 -11.43 -2.36
CA SER A 346 32.46 -11.43 -2.76
C SER A 346 32.93 -12.83 -3.14
N PRO A 347 33.81 -13.01 -4.14
CA PRO A 347 34.38 -14.32 -4.47
C PRO A 347 35.43 -14.73 -3.43
N TRP A 348 35.18 -15.82 -2.69
CA TRP A 348 36.12 -16.40 -1.72
C TRP A 348 36.75 -17.68 -2.26
N SER A 349 38.07 -17.85 -2.08
CA SER A 349 38.76 -19.10 -2.36
C SER A 349 38.47 -20.16 -1.29
N MET A 350 38.61 -21.44 -1.64
CA MET A 350 38.30 -22.53 -0.71
C MET A 350 39.13 -22.50 0.59
N ARG A 351 40.40 -22.09 0.49
CA ARG A 351 41.28 -21.95 1.66
C ARG A 351 40.82 -20.83 2.60
N GLU A 352 40.36 -19.72 2.05
CA GLU A 352 39.84 -18.61 2.87
C GLU A 352 38.54 -19.02 3.58
N ARG A 353 37.67 -19.79 2.91
CA ARG A 353 36.45 -20.37 3.53
C ARG A 353 36.79 -21.29 4.70
N GLN A 354 37.74 -22.21 4.51
CA GLN A 354 38.23 -23.10 5.57
C GLN A 354 38.85 -22.31 6.73
N THR A 355 39.63 -21.27 6.43
CA THR A 355 40.27 -20.44 7.45
C THR A 355 39.23 -19.68 8.28
N LEU A 356 38.22 -19.11 7.62
CA LEU A 356 37.13 -18.38 8.26
C LEU A 356 36.31 -19.29 9.19
N LEU A 357 35.97 -20.50 8.73
CA LEU A 357 35.23 -21.48 9.52
C LEU A 357 36.11 -22.28 10.49
N MET A 358 37.42 -22.01 10.57
CA MET A 358 38.37 -22.73 11.42
C MET A 358 38.49 -24.23 11.10
N LEU A 359 38.37 -24.60 9.82
CA LEU A 359 38.39 -25.97 9.29
C LEU A 359 39.70 -26.30 8.56
N ASP A 360 40.73 -25.47 8.75
CA ASP A 360 42.07 -25.76 8.25
C ASP A 360 42.66 -27.01 8.95
N PRO A 361 43.23 -27.99 8.21
CA PRO A 361 43.78 -29.21 8.80
C PRO A 361 44.85 -28.98 9.87
N GLU A 362 45.69 -27.94 9.75
CA GLU A 362 46.72 -27.63 10.73
C GLU A 362 46.10 -27.14 12.03
N ARG A 363 45.09 -26.25 11.94
CA ARG A 363 44.36 -25.75 13.10
C ARG A 363 43.55 -26.84 13.80
N LEU A 364 42.96 -27.77 13.05
CA LEU A 364 42.24 -28.91 13.63
C LEU A 364 43.17 -29.81 14.45
N ARG A 365 44.39 -30.06 13.96
CA ARG A 365 45.43 -30.80 14.68
C ARG A 365 45.91 -30.08 15.93
N GLU A 366 46.23 -28.78 15.82
CA GLU A 366 46.63 -27.97 16.97
C GLU A 366 45.55 -27.98 18.06
N ARG A 367 44.28 -27.86 17.67
CA ARG A 367 43.14 -27.94 18.58
C ARG A 367 43.05 -29.30 19.26
N ALA A 368 43.25 -30.38 18.52
CA ALA A 368 43.23 -31.74 19.06
C ALA A 368 44.34 -31.94 20.10
N VAL A 369 45.54 -31.41 19.84
CA VAL A 369 46.67 -31.48 20.79
C VAL A 369 46.38 -30.70 22.07
N GLN A 370 45.75 -29.52 22.00
CA GLN A 370 45.36 -28.75 23.18
C GLN A 370 44.38 -29.47 24.12
N LEU A 371 43.62 -30.45 23.60
CA LEU A 371 42.72 -31.28 24.40
C LEU A 371 43.45 -32.38 25.19
N LEU A 372 44.65 -32.78 24.75
CA LEU A 372 45.40 -33.87 25.37
C LEU A 372 46.22 -33.37 26.57
N PRO A 373 46.39 -34.20 27.61
CA PRO A 373 47.42 -33.99 28.64
C PRO A 373 48.83 -34.19 28.08
N ASP A 374 49.84 -33.64 28.75
CA ASP A 374 51.22 -33.73 28.30
C ASP A 374 51.71 -35.20 28.24
N GLU A 375 52.46 -35.52 27.18
CA GLU A 375 53.01 -36.87 26.94
C GLU A 375 53.96 -37.30 28.07
N GLU A 376 54.56 -36.35 28.79
CA GLU A 376 55.42 -36.59 29.95
C GLU A 376 54.72 -37.40 31.05
N GLY A 377 53.38 -37.34 31.15
CA GLY A 377 52.60 -38.13 32.10
C GLY A 377 52.66 -39.65 31.85
N ILE A 378 53.12 -40.10 30.67
CA ILE A 378 53.38 -41.51 30.38
C ILE A 378 54.63 -41.98 31.14
N SER A 379 55.61 -41.10 31.35
CA SER A 379 56.80 -41.42 32.14
C SER A 379 56.47 -41.62 33.63
N GLU A 380 55.43 -40.95 34.12
CA GLU A 380 54.93 -41.09 35.50
C GLU A 380 54.29 -42.47 35.75
N MET A 381 53.87 -43.19 34.70
CA MET A 381 53.37 -44.58 34.81
C MET A 381 54.43 -45.53 35.38
N THR A 382 55.72 -45.20 35.28
CA THR A 382 56.80 -45.98 35.89
C THR A 382 56.73 -46.05 37.42
N GLY A 383 55.92 -45.19 38.05
CA GLY A 383 55.61 -45.20 39.48
C GLY A 383 54.47 -46.14 39.91
N LEU A 384 53.79 -46.81 38.97
CA LEU A 384 52.75 -47.79 39.29
C LEU A 384 53.33 -48.98 40.05
N MET A 385 52.65 -49.43 41.11
CA MET A 385 53.07 -50.60 41.88
C MET A 385 52.85 -51.88 41.06
N SER A 386 53.91 -52.64 40.81
CA SER A 386 53.80 -53.93 40.13
C SER A 386 53.18 -54.99 41.05
N HIS A 387 52.28 -55.80 40.52
CA HIS A 387 51.77 -56.99 41.19
C HIS A 387 52.86 -58.07 41.19
N GLY A 388 53.48 -58.29 42.35
CA GLY A 388 54.55 -59.28 42.52
C GLY A 388 55.91 -58.85 41.94
N HIS A 389 56.86 -59.79 41.99
CA HIS A 389 58.22 -59.66 41.46
C HIS A 389 58.52 -60.78 40.46
N PRO A 390 57.84 -60.83 39.30
CA PRO A 390 58.09 -61.87 38.30
C PRO A 390 59.53 -61.80 37.78
N SER A 391 60.12 -62.97 37.52
CA SER A 391 61.48 -63.04 36.97
C SER A 391 61.48 -62.72 35.47
N TYR A 392 62.60 -62.25 34.94
CA TYR A 392 62.70 -61.98 33.49
C TYR A 392 62.46 -63.26 32.67
N ASN A 393 62.83 -64.43 33.20
CA ASN A 393 62.65 -65.72 32.53
C ASN A 393 61.16 -66.11 32.37
N GLU A 394 60.30 -65.67 33.27
CA GLU A 394 58.84 -65.85 33.17
C GLU A 394 58.24 -64.94 32.10
N LEU A 395 58.64 -63.66 32.08
CA LEU A 395 58.12 -62.67 31.13
C LEU A 395 58.61 -62.92 29.69
N LYS A 396 59.79 -63.51 29.51
CA LYS A 396 60.45 -63.66 28.20
C LYS A 396 59.62 -64.43 27.16
N ARG A 397 58.82 -65.42 27.60
CA ARG A 397 57.99 -66.28 26.73
C ARG A 397 56.56 -65.78 26.52
N MET A 398 56.17 -64.73 27.23
CA MET A 398 54.83 -64.15 27.19
C MET A 398 54.74 -63.10 26.08
N SER A 399 53.51 -62.85 25.60
CA SER A 399 53.22 -61.67 24.78
C SER A 399 53.32 -60.39 25.62
N LEU A 400 53.42 -59.22 24.97
CA LEU A 400 53.40 -57.94 25.69
C LEU A 400 52.11 -57.76 26.51
N GLN A 401 50.99 -58.29 26.01
CA GLN A 401 49.68 -58.22 26.69
C GLN A 401 49.66 -59.07 27.96
N GLU A 402 50.16 -60.31 27.88
CA GLU A 402 50.27 -61.22 29.03
C GLU A 402 51.25 -60.68 30.07
N ALA A 403 52.38 -60.13 29.62
CA ALA A 403 53.38 -59.52 30.48
C ALA A 403 52.84 -58.29 31.21
N GLU A 404 52.05 -57.45 30.55
CA GLU A 404 51.35 -56.31 31.16
C GLU A 404 50.35 -56.78 32.24
N GLN A 405 49.54 -57.80 31.93
CA GLN A 405 48.54 -58.34 32.88
C GLN A 405 49.20 -58.91 34.14
N VAL A 406 50.32 -59.61 34.00
CA VAL A 406 51.08 -60.15 35.13
C VAL A 406 51.73 -59.04 35.96
N LEU A 407 52.25 -58.00 35.31
CA LEU A 407 52.96 -56.91 36.00
C LEU A 407 52.03 -55.91 36.67
N PHE A 408 50.92 -55.53 36.05
CA PHE A 408 50.09 -54.42 36.51
C PHE A 408 48.59 -54.74 36.54
N GLY A 409 48.16 -55.92 36.09
CA GLY A 409 46.75 -56.23 35.91
C GLY A 409 46.06 -55.14 35.09
N ASP A 410 44.93 -54.64 35.58
CA ASP A 410 44.20 -53.54 34.94
C ASP A 410 44.75 -52.14 35.29
N GLY A 411 45.79 -52.05 36.14
CA GLY A 411 46.28 -50.80 36.71
C GLY A 411 46.86 -49.82 35.68
N GLY A 412 47.61 -50.32 34.69
CA GLY A 412 48.15 -49.48 33.61
C GLY A 412 47.04 -48.90 32.72
N VAL A 413 46.07 -49.75 32.37
CA VAL A 413 44.91 -49.36 31.55
C VAL A 413 44.02 -48.37 32.30
N ALA A 414 43.77 -48.61 33.59
CA ALA A 414 42.99 -47.73 34.46
C ALA A 414 43.66 -46.36 34.63
N TYR A 415 44.98 -46.31 34.80
CA TYR A 415 45.74 -45.05 34.85
C TYR A 415 45.58 -44.26 33.55
N PHE A 416 45.80 -44.90 32.39
CA PHE A 416 45.68 -44.22 31.10
C PHE A 416 44.25 -43.73 30.84
N ARG A 417 43.26 -44.54 31.18
CA ARG A 417 41.85 -44.17 31.07
C ARG A 417 41.51 -42.95 31.94
N ASN A 418 41.96 -42.91 33.19
CA ASN A 418 41.62 -41.83 34.11
C ASN A 418 42.40 -40.54 33.81
N ASN A 419 43.70 -40.64 33.53
CA ASN A 419 44.55 -39.46 33.41
C ASN A 419 44.63 -38.90 31.99
N PHE A 420 44.42 -39.72 30.95
CA PHE A 420 44.47 -39.27 29.55
C PHE A 420 43.09 -39.22 28.91
N ILE A 421 42.40 -40.37 28.83
CA ILE A 421 41.12 -40.46 28.11
C ILE A 421 40.05 -39.59 28.78
N SER A 422 39.88 -39.71 30.11
CA SER A 422 38.84 -38.97 30.84
C SER A 422 39.12 -37.46 30.88
N VAL A 423 40.39 -37.05 30.92
CA VAL A 423 40.79 -35.63 30.91
C VAL A 423 40.57 -35.02 29.54
N SER A 424 40.93 -35.72 28.46
CA SER A 424 40.64 -35.29 27.08
C SER A 424 39.13 -35.13 26.86
N ALA A 425 38.33 -36.12 27.31
CA ALA A 425 36.87 -36.05 27.22
C ALA A 425 36.28 -34.84 27.96
N LYS A 426 36.74 -34.57 29.20
CA LYS A 426 36.31 -33.39 29.98
C LYS A 426 36.71 -32.07 29.33
N ARG A 427 37.92 -31.99 28.74
CA ARG A 427 38.37 -30.79 28.02
C ARG A 427 37.59 -30.56 26.72
N LEU A 428 37.08 -31.63 26.11
CA LEU A 428 36.25 -31.54 24.92
C LEU A 428 34.84 -31.02 25.22
N GLU A 429 34.23 -31.37 26.37
CA GLU A 429 32.85 -30.93 26.76
C GLU A 429 32.50 -29.47 26.42
N PRO A 430 33.26 -28.44 26.86
CA PRO A 430 32.93 -27.03 26.59
C PRO A 430 33.08 -26.60 25.12
N PHE A 431 33.65 -27.45 24.24
CA PHE A 431 33.86 -27.11 22.85
C PHE A 431 32.55 -27.12 22.06
N GLN A 432 32.04 -25.91 21.75
CA GLN A 432 30.84 -25.66 20.97
C GLN A 432 31.16 -24.76 19.76
N PRO A 433 31.38 -25.33 18.56
CA PRO A 433 31.72 -24.58 17.34
C PRO A 433 30.70 -23.49 16.99
N MET A 434 29.41 -23.79 17.18
CA MET A 434 28.31 -22.89 16.81
C MET A 434 28.37 -21.55 17.56
N ARG A 435 28.88 -21.51 18.79
CA ARG A 435 29.02 -20.26 19.55
C ARG A 435 29.95 -19.27 18.85
N ASN A 436 30.99 -19.75 18.18
CA ASN A 436 31.93 -18.91 17.45
C ASN A 436 31.30 -18.41 16.14
N TRP A 437 30.60 -19.28 15.42
CA TRP A 437 29.99 -18.93 14.13
C TRP A 437 28.73 -18.07 14.24
N LYS A 438 28.06 -18.03 15.40
CA LYS A 438 26.97 -17.07 15.64
C LYS A 438 27.41 -15.62 15.43
N SER A 439 28.65 -15.28 15.76
CA SER A 439 29.19 -13.94 15.49
C SER A 439 29.33 -13.64 14.00
N LEU A 440 29.61 -14.66 13.17
CA LEU A 440 29.68 -14.51 11.71
C LEU A 440 28.30 -14.21 11.10
N LEU A 441 27.23 -14.78 11.67
CA LEU A 441 25.86 -14.48 11.24
C LEU A 441 25.42 -13.05 11.60
N VAL A 442 25.94 -12.50 12.71
CA VAL A 442 25.51 -11.18 13.23
C VAL A 442 26.43 -10.04 12.81
N ASN A 443 27.72 -10.29 12.59
CA ASN A 443 28.70 -9.24 12.27
C ASN A 443 29.26 -9.37 10.85
N GLY A 444 28.98 -10.49 10.16
CA GLY A 444 29.51 -10.78 8.85
C GLY A 444 29.00 -9.88 7.73
N GLU A 445 28.03 -8.99 7.98
CA GLU A 445 27.43 -8.10 6.96
C GLU A 445 27.98 -6.65 7.01
N GLU A 446 28.82 -6.30 7.99
CA GLU A 446 29.22 -4.89 8.25
C GLU A 446 30.60 -4.50 7.69
N GLU A 447 31.44 -5.45 7.26
CA GLU A 447 32.80 -5.19 6.77
C GLU A 447 32.97 -5.33 5.24
N THR A 448 33.99 -4.70 4.67
CA THR A 448 34.34 -4.66 3.22
C THR A 448 34.53 -6.01 2.51
N ARG A 449 34.53 -7.13 3.25
CA ARG A 449 34.44 -8.51 2.74
C ARG A 449 33.40 -9.30 3.52
N ALA A 450 32.20 -8.76 3.58
CA ALA A 450 31.08 -9.37 4.26
C ALA A 450 30.71 -10.74 3.66
N VAL A 451 30.42 -11.72 4.52
CA VAL A 451 29.92 -13.05 4.12
C VAL A 451 28.43 -13.10 4.42
N SER A 452 27.62 -13.31 3.39
CA SER A 452 26.16 -13.40 3.55
C SER A 452 25.73 -14.81 3.98
N PHE A 453 24.56 -14.93 4.61
CA PHE A 453 23.96 -16.23 4.91
C PHE A 453 23.62 -17.04 3.64
N TYR A 454 23.46 -16.40 2.47
CA TYR A 454 23.35 -17.11 1.19
C TYR A 454 24.65 -17.86 0.85
N GLN A 455 25.79 -17.18 0.98
CA GLN A 455 27.10 -17.79 0.73
C GLN A 455 27.40 -18.89 1.75
N LEU A 456 27.09 -18.68 3.04
CA LEU A 456 27.24 -19.73 4.06
C LEU A 456 26.36 -20.96 3.76
N ALA A 457 25.11 -20.75 3.35
CA ALA A 457 24.22 -21.86 2.97
C ALA A 457 24.78 -22.68 1.80
N GLU A 458 25.41 -22.02 0.82
CA GLU A 458 26.09 -22.68 -0.30
C GLU A 458 27.32 -23.46 0.18
N TRP A 459 28.19 -22.84 0.99
CA TRP A 459 29.46 -23.44 1.43
C TRP A 459 29.28 -24.63 2.36
N THR A 460 28.20 -24.68 3.13
CA THR A 460 27.90 -25.78 4.07
C THR A 460 26.94 -26.82 3.50
N ALA A 461 26.54 -26.71 2.23
CA ALA A 461 25.65 -27.67 1.59
C ALA A 461 26.31 -29.05 1.44
N ASP A 462 25.52 -30.12 1.54
CA ASP A 462 25.98 -31.50 1.36
C ASP A 462 26.12 -31.91 -0.12
N ARG A 463 26.53 -30.97 -0.97
CA ARG A 463 26.73 -31.16 -2.41
C ARG A 463 27.85 -30.24 -2.90
N ASP A 464 28.70 -30.73 -3.78
CA ASP A 464 29.66 -29.90 -4.51
C ASP A 464 28.97 -29.22 -5.69
N ALA A 465 28.18 -28.18 -5.39
CA ALA A 465 27.59 -27.30 -6.40
C ALA A 465 28.64 -26.26 -6.85
N GLY A 466 29.62 -26.70 -7.66
CA GLY A 466 30.53 -25.82 -8.40
C GLY A 466 31.71 -25.26 -7.59
N SER A 467 31.47 -24.52 -6.50
CA SER A 467 32.51 -23.75 -5.80
C SER A 467 33.23 -24.51 -4.67
N GLY A 468 32.79 -25.73 -4.37
CA GLY A 468 33.35 -26.65 -3.37
C GLY A 468 32.72 -26.47 -1.98
N SER A 469 32.19 -27.56 -1.41
CA SER A 469 31.60 -27.58 -0.07
C SER A 469 32.65 -27.83 1.01
N VAL A 470 32.60 -27.03 2.08
CA VAL A 470 33.52 -27.19 3.22
C VAL A 470 33.15 -28.40 4.05
N LEU A 471 31.88 -28.78 4.07
CA LEU A 471 31.39 -29.99 4.72
C LEU A 471 31.95 -31.25 4.05
N VAL A 472 31.96 -31.29 2.71
CA VAL A 472 32.52 -32.42 1.94
C VAL A 472 34.00 -32.59 2.23
N GLN A 473 34.78 -31.50 2.27
CA GLN A 473 36.20 -31.57 2.59
C GLN A 473 36.47 -32.02 4.03
N LEU A 474 35.67 -31.57 4.99
CA LEU A 474 35.76 -32.04 6.37
C LEU A 474 35.48 -33.56 6.46
N ARG A 475 34.44 -34.05 5.76
CA ARG A 475 34.12 -35.48 5.69
C ARG A 475 35.22 -36.30 5.03
N GLN A 476 35.88 -35.76 3.99
CA GLN A 476 37.07 -36.40 3.38
C GLN A 476 38.24 -36.48 4.37
N HIS A 477 38.52 -35.41 5.12
CA HIS A 477 39.54 -35.40 6.18
C HIS A 477 39.23 -36.44 7.27
N MET A 478 37.97 -36.51 7.70
CA MET A 478 37.50 -37.53 8.65
C MET A 478 37.65 -38.95 8.11
N GLY A 479 37.41 -39.16 6.81
CA GLY A 479 37.67 -40.45 6.15
C GLY A 479 39.14 -40.85 6.24
N SER A 480 40.06 -39.92 5.96
CA SER A 480 41.51 -40.14 6.11
C SER A 480 41.90 -40.44 7.56
N LEU A 481 41.35 -39.71 8.53
CA LEU A 481 41.58 -39.95 9.97
C LEU A 481 41.12 -41.35 10.40
N ARG A 482 39.95 -41.81 9.94
CA ARG A 482 39.45 -43.17 10.25
C ARG A 482 40.38 -44.26 9.71
N SER A 483 40.91 -44.09 8.49
CA SER A 483 41.90 -45.02 7.95
C SER A 483 43.21 -45.02 8.75
N MET A 484 43.68 -43.85 9.19
CA MET A 484 44.88 -43.76 10.04
C MET A 484 44.68 -44.37 11.44
N ILE A 485 43.49 -44.21 12.03
CA ILE A 485 43.11 -44.83 13.31
C ILE A 485 43.12 -46.36 13.17
N SER A 486 42.49 -46.91 12.12
CA SER A 486 42.48 -48.36 11.85
C SER A 486 43.90 -48.91 11.71
N ALA A 487 44.75 -48.24 10.93
CA ALA A 487 46.14 -48.64 10.76
C ALA A 487 46.94 -48.58 12.07
N CYS A 488 46.70 -47.57 12.92
CA CYS A 488 47.35 -47.45 14.23
C CYS A 488 46.86 -48.52 15.21
N GLN A 489 45.59 -48.91 15.16
CA GLN A 489 45.01 -50.00 15.96
C GLN A 489 45.61 -51.35 15.55
N GLU A 490 45.68 -51.65 14.24
CA GLU A 490 46.32 -52.86 13.72
C GLU A 490 47.79 -52.95 14.14
N GLN A 491 48.53 -51.82 14.09
CA GLN A 491 49.92 -51.76 14.57
C GLN A 491 50.02 -52.03 16.07
N LEU A 492 49.10 -51.48 16.88
CA LEU A 492 49.08 -51.69 18.33
C LEU A 492 48.77 -53.14 18.69
N GLU A 493 47.81 -53.77 17.99
CA GLU A 493 47.47 -55.19 18.16
C GLU A 493 48.65 -56.09 17.76
N ALA A 494 49.31 -55.80 16.64
CA ALA A 494 50.51 -56.50 16.21
C ALA A 494 51.63 -56.39 17.26
N LEU A 495 51.87 -55.18 17.80
CA LEU A 495 52.84 -54.96 18.87
C LEU A 495 52.49 -55.76 20.12
N TYR A 496 51.22 -55.77 20.53
CA TYR A 496 50.77 -56.53 21.70
C TYR A 496 50.93 -58.05 21.56
N ALA A 497 50.82 -58.57 20.34
CA ALA A 497 50.99 -59.99 20.01
C ALA A 497 52.46 -60.45 19.96
N GLU A 498 53.43 -59.52 19.93
CA GLU A 498 54.85 -59.87 19.92
C GLU A 498 55.35 -60.34 21.30
N ASN A 499 56.30 -61.28 21.29
CA ASN A 499 56.91 -61.79 22.51
C ASN A 499 57.90 -60.77 23.11
N VAL A 500 57.99 -60.74 24.43
CA VAL A 500 58.94 -59.88 25.19
C VAL A 500 60.40 -60.08 24.74
N GLU A 501 60.78 -61.31 24.36
CA GLU A 501 62.14 -61.60 23.85
C GLU A 501 62.51 -60.87 22.56
N ARG A 502 61.54 -60.53 21.70
CA ARG A 502 61.80 -59.91 20.40
C ARG A 502 61.95 -58.39 20.48
N GLN A 503 61.70 -57.81 21.66
CA GLN A 503 61.68 -56.37 21.85
C GLN A 503 63.08 -55.76 22.06
N PRO A 504 63.33 -54.55 21.51
CA PRO A 504 64.63 -53.87 21.56
C PRO A 504 64.82 -53.03 22.84
N PHE A 505 64.95 -53.65 24.01
CA PHE A 505 65.33 -52.96 25.26
C PHE A 505 66.67 -53.47 25.83
N LYS A 506 67.35 -52.63 26.62
CA LYS A 506 68.68 -52.93 27.18
C LYS A 506 68.61 -54.05 28.22
N ARG A 507 69.23 -55.20 27.95
CA ARG A 507 69.32 -56.35 28.88
C ARG A 507 70.62 -56.30 29.67
N VAL A 508 70.55 -56.48 30.99
CA VAL A 508 71.73 -56.48 31.87
C VAL A 508 71.95 -57.92 32.39
N PRO A 509 73.03 -58.61 31.97
CA PRO A 509 73.33 -59.96 32.45
C PRO A 509 73.46 -59.99 33.98
N LEU A 510 72.95 -61.05 34.62
CA LEU A 510 72.97 -61.29 36.09
C LEU A 510 72.15 -60.33 36.98
N LEU A 511 71.48 -59.30 36.42
CA LEU A 511 70.63 -58.36 37.15
C LEU A 511 69.20 -58.35 36.60
N GLU A 512 68.42 -59.38 36.93
CA GLU A 512 67.05 -59.56 36.44
C GLU A 512 66.13 -58.39 36.80
N LYS A 513 66.25 -57.84 38.02
CA LYS A 513 65.46 -56.67 38.46
C LYS A 513 65.67 -55.43 37.58
N ARG A 514 66.90 -55.20 37.11
CA ARG A 514 67.24 -54.05 36.24
C ARG A 514 66.72 -54.26 34.81
N THR A 515 66.72 -55.52 34.35
CA THR A 515 66.18 -55.91 33.05
C THR A 515 64.65 -55.77 33.01
N VAL A 516 63.94 -56.17 34.07
CA VAL A 516 62.48 -55.96 34.19
C VAL A 516 62.14 -54.47 34.26
N ARG A 517 62.93 -53.64 34.97
CA ARG A 517 62.72 -52.18 34.98
C ARG A 517 62.89 -51.55 33.60
N ASN A 518 63.89 -51.96 32.83
CA ASN A 518 64.09 -51.49 31.45
C ASN A 518 62.96 -51.94 30.52
N PHE A 519 62.42 -53.14 30.73
CA PHE A 519 61.24 -53.62 30.04
C PHE A 519 59.99 -52.79 30.38
N ILE A 520 59.75 -52.45 31.64
CA ILE A 520 58.63 -51.58 32.07
C ILE A 520 58.73 -50.20 31.42
N HIS A 521 59.93 -49.61 31.35
CA HIS A 521 60.12 -48.32 30.65
C HIS A 521 59.80 -48.46 29.15
N TYR A 522 60.25 -49.54 28.51
CA TYR A 522 59.93 -49.82 27.11
C TYR A 522 58.44 -50.04 26.88
N LEU A 523 57.77 -50.79 27.75
CA LEU A 523 56.33 -51.04 27.69
C LEU A 523 55.55 -49.72 27.74
N PHE A 524 55.85 -48.85 28.70
CA PHE A 524 55.18 -47.54 28.79
C PHE A 524 55.57 -46.61 27.64
N SER A 525 56.85 -46.48 27.28
CA SER A 525 57.24 -45.56 26.19
C SER A 525 56.69 -45.99 24.83
N THR A 526 56.70 -47.28 24.53
CA THR A 526 56.39 -47.78 23.18
C THR A 526 54.91 -48.14 23.04
N VAL A 527 54.35 -48.90 23.99
CA VAL A 527 52.95 -49.32 23.91
C VAL A 527 52.02 -48.18 24.33
N TYR A 528 52.29 -47.52 25.45
CA TYR A 528 51.47 -46.37 25.87
C TYR A 528 51.75 -45.10 25.05
N GLY A 529 52.95 -44.93 24.49
CA GLY A 529 53.21 -43.92 23.46
C GLY A 529 52.37 -44.13 22.21
N LYS A 530 52.20 -45.38 21.74
CA LYS A 530 51.29 -45.71 20.65
C LYS A 530 49.81 -45.53 21.02
N LYS A 531 49.41 -45.87 22.25
CA LYS A 531 48.05 -45.54 22.75
C LYS A 531 47.80 -44.03 22.82
N TYR A 532 48.81 -43.23 23.11
CA TYR A 532 48.73 -41.77 23.11
C TYR A 532 48.63 -41.21 21.69
N GLU A 533 49.39 -41.73 20.73
CA GLU A 533 49.25 -41.39 19.31
C GLU A 533 47.84 -41.73 18.79
N LEU A 534 47.31 -42.91 19.15
CA LEU A 534 45.94 -43.30 18.85
C LEU A 534 44.93 -42.33 19.47
N LEU A 535 45.09 -41.99 20.75
CA LEU A 535 44.23 -41.02 21.44
C LEU A 535 44.28 -39.64 20.78
N ARG A 536 45.43 -39.22 20.22
CA ARG A 536 45.54 -37.97 19.45
C ARG A 536 44.71 -37.99 18.19
N LEU A 537 44.81 -39.06 17.40
CA LEU A 537 44.02 -39.22 16.17
C LEU A 537 42.51 -39.31 16.49
N GLU A 538 42.14 -40.05 17.54
CA GLU A 538 40.76 -40.14 18.02
C GLU A 538 40.23 -38.78 18.50
N SER A 539 41.05 -38.00 19.20
CA SER A 539 40.70 -36.64 19.65
C SER A 539 40.52 -35.68 18.46
N GLU A 540 41.37 -35.76 17.44
CA GLU A 540 41.21 -34.99 16.20
C GLU A 540 39.91 -35.37 15.47
N LEU A 541 39.60 -36.67 15.38
CA LEU A 541 38.35 -37.13 14.79
C LEU A 541 37.12 -36.64 15.58
N LEU A 542 37.17 -36.66 16.91
CA LEU A 542 36.09 -36.13 17.76
C LEU A 542 35.89 -34.62 17.59
N VAL A 543 36.97 -33.85 17.45
CA VAL A 543 36.90 -32.42 17.11
C VAL A 543 36.21 -32.24 15.75
N CYS A 544 36.61 -33.00 14.73
CA CYS A 544 36.00 -32.95 13.40
C CYS A 544 34.50 -33.29 13.44
N GLN A 545 34.10 -34.32 14.18
CA GLN A 545 32.68 -34.68 14.35
C GLN A 545 31.86 -33.56 15.00
N ARG A 546 32.42 -32.87 16.00
CA ARG A 546 31.75 -31.70 16.61
C ARG A 546 31.65 -30.53 15.65
N MET A 547 32.70 -30.29 14.85
CA MET A 547 32.68 -29.26 13.81
C MET A 547 31.64 -29.58 12.73
N GLU A 548 31.54 -30.85 12.30
CA GLU A 548 30.52 -31.33 11.36
C GLU A 548 29.10 -31.05 11.88
N SER A 549 28.79 -31.47 13.11
CA SER A 549 27.48 -31.20 13.72
C SER A 549 27.18 -29.71 13.83
N GLY A 550 28.19 -28.89 14.14
CA GLY A 550 28.04 -27.44 14.14
C GLY A 550 27.75 -26.87 12.74
N LEU A 551 28.38 -27.40 11.69
CA LEU A 551 28.18 -26.95 10.31
C LEU A 551 26.78 -27.31 9.82
N GLU A 552 26.27 -28.48 10.20
CA GLU A 552 24.89 -28.88 9.92
C GLU A 552 23.89 -27.94 10.60
N GLN A 553 24.14 -27.54 11.86
CA GLN A 553 23.32 -26.53 12.55
C GLN A 553 23.39 -25.16 11.85
N LEU A 554 24.60 -24.71 11.49
CA LEU A 554 24.80 -23.45 10.77
C LEU A 554 24.08 -23.47 9.41
N HIS A 555 24.18 -24.58 8.68
CA HIS A 555 23.49 -24.77 7.41
C HIS A 555 21.98 -24.66 7.58
N ALA A 556 21.40 -25.35 8.58
CA ALA A 556 19.98 -25.30 8.85
C ALA A 556 19.49 -23.87 9.16
N GLU A 557 20.24 -23.11 9.97
CA GLU A 557 19.92 -21.71 10.26
C GLU A 557 19.99 -20.83 9.00
N CYS A 558 21.04 -20.97 8.18
CA CYS A 558 21.21 -20.20 6.95
C CYS A 558 20.12 -20.52 5.92
N VAL A 559 19.81 -21.81 5.71
CA VAL A 559 18.71 -22.23 4.82
C VAL A 559 17.36 -21.71 5.31
N GLY A 560 17.14 -21.67 6.62
CA GLY A 560 15.95 -21.03 7.20
C GLY A 560 15.83 -19.56 6.79
N ARG A 561 16.91 -18.78 6.90
CA ARG A 561 16.96 -17.37 6.47
C ARG A 561 16.77 -17.20 4.96
N VAL A 562 17.38 -18.07 4.15
CA VAL A 562 17.20 -18.06 2.68
C VAL A 562 15.74 -18.26 2.31
N LYS A 563 15.07 -19.25 2.90
CA LYS A 563 13.63 -19.50 2.65
C LYS A 563 12.76 -18.32 3.05
N LEU A 564 13.03 -17.69 4.19
CA LEU A 564 12.29 -16.50 4.62
C LEU A 564 12.43 -15.35 3.61
N MET A 565 13.61 -15.16 3.03
CA MET A 565 13.84 -14.14 1.99
C MET A 565 13.14 -14.48 0.67
N GLU A 566 13.13 -15.75 0.26
CA GLU A 566 12.39 -16.21 -0.93
C GLU A 566 10.87 -16.02 -0.77
N GLU A 567 10.32 -16.40 0.39
CA GLU A 567 8.91 -16.19 0.71
C GLU A 567 8.56 -14.69 0.71
N LEU A 568 9.42 -13.83 1.26
CA LEU A 568 9.27 -12.37 1.20
C LEU A 568 9.28 -11.85 -0.24
N GLU A 569 10.18 -12.35 -1.09
CA GLU A 569 10.26 -11.99 -2.50
C GLU A 569 8.96 -12.31 -3.23
N GLU A 570 8.42 -13.52 -3.00
CA GLU A 570 7.16 -13.98 -3.58
C GLU A 570 5.95 -13.19 -3.06
N GLU A 571 5.87 -12.92 -1.75
CA GLU A 571 4.80 -12.12 -1.14
C GLU A 571 4.77 -10.69 -1.74
N LEU A 572 5.93 -10.05 -1.87
CA LEU A 572 6.06 -8.71 -2.47
C LEU A 572 5.71 -8.72 -3.95
N ARG A 573 6.22 -9.70 -4.70
CA ARG A 573 5.91 -9.87 -6.14
C ARG A 573 4.41 -10.07 -6.36
N ALA A 574 3.79 -10.96 -5.61
CA ALA A 574 2.37 -11.24 -5.72
C ALA A 574 1.53 -10.01 -5.36
N THR A 575 1.94 -9.23 -4.35
CA THR A 575 1.23 -8.00 -3.97
C THR A 575 1.35 -6.92 -5.05
N ALA A 576 2.53 -6.74 -5.64
CA ALA A 576 2.75 -5.80 -6.74
C ALA A 576 1.94 -6.19 -8.00
N LEU A 577 2.02 -7.46 -8.43
CA LEU A 577 1.29 -7.95 -9.61
C LEU A 577 -0.23 -7.91 -9.42
N ASN A 578 -0.73 -8.29 -8.25
CA ASN A 578 -2.16 -8.17 -7.95
C ASN A 578 -2.61 -6.71 -8.01
N SER A 579 -1.84 -5.77 -7.45
CA SER A 579 -2.22 -4.35 -7.50
C SER A 579 -2.25 -3.78 -8.92
N VAL A 580 -1.43 -4.31 -9.84
CA VAL A 580 -1.47 -3.92 -11.26
C VAL A 580 -2.72 -4.50 -11.92
N GLY A 581 -3.00 -5.80 -11.72
CA GLY A 581 -4.13 -6.50 -12.34
C GLY A 581 -5.53 -6.05 -11.90
N HIS A 582 -5.70 -5.48 -10.69
CA HIS A 582 -7.00 -5.01 -10.21
C HIS A 582 -7.47 -3.67 -10.82
N THR A 583 -6.61 -2.96 -11.57
CA THR A 583 -6.91 -1.59 -12.06
C THR A 583 -7.56 -1.52 -13.44
N GLY A 584 -7.91 -2.65 -14.06
CA GLY A 584 -8.46 -2.62 -15.43
C GLY A 584 -7.41 -2.22 -16.47
N ASP A 585 -6.46 -3.12 -16.70
CA ASP A 585 -5.78 -3.43 -17.96
C ASP A 585 -5.02 -2.41 -18.83
N GLU A 586 -4.95 -1.10 -18.58
CA GLU A 586 -4.25 -0.20 -19.54
C GLU A 586 -3.14 0.69 -18.95
N ILE A 587 -3.41 1.41 -17.86
CA ILE A 587 -2.43 2.31 -17.21
C ILE A 587 -1.36 1.53 -16.42
N GLY A 588 -1.71 0.31 -16.01
CA GLY A 588 -0.84 -0.59 -15.24
C GLY A 588 0.24 -1.32 -16.05
N GLN A 589 0.12 -1.31 -17.38
CA GLN A 589 1.05 -2.05 -18.24
C GLN A 589 2.46 -1.46 -18.16
N ASN A 590 3.46 -2.32 -18.19
CA ASN A 590 4.89 -1.97 -18.17
C ASN A 590 5.40 -1.26 -16.90
N ILE A 591 4.57 -1.13 -15.85
CA ILE A 591 5.02 -0.55 -14.57
C ILE A 591 6.18 -1.38 -14.00
N MET A 592 6.07 -2.71 -14.00
CA MET A 592 7.12 -3.58 -13.44
C MET A 592 8.43 -3.47 -14.25
N GLU A 593 8.36 -3.49 -15.57
CA GLU A 593 9.53 -3.43 -16.45
C GLU A 593 10.23 -2.08 -16.38
N TYR A 594 9.47 -0.99 -16.44
CA TYR A 594 10.01 0.37 -16.38
C TYR A 594 10.62 0.67 -15.02
N TYR A 595 9.89 0.41 -13.93
CA TYR A 595 10.39 0.73 -12.59
C TYR A 595 11.50 -0.19 -12.13
N ARG A 596 11.68 -1.38 -12.72
CA ARG A 596 12.93 -2.14 -12.57
C ARG A 596 14.14 -1.33 -13.03
N VAL A 597 14.11 -0.83 -14.27
CA VAL A 597 15.23 -0.07 -14.87
C VAL A 597 15.48 1.20 -14.08
N VAL A 598 14.44 1.97 -13.78
CA VAL A 598 14.55 3.21 -13.00
C VAL A 598 15.10 2.95 -11.60
N THR A 599 14.64 1.88 -10.93
CA THR A 599 15.15 1.54 -9.59
C THR A 599 16.62 1.14 -9.65
N ASP A 600 17.02 0.34 -10.65
CA ASP A 600 18.42 -0.07 -10.85
C ASP A 600 19.32 1.14 -11.14
N GLU A 601 18.88 2.08 -11.98
CA GLU A 601 19.61 3.33 -12.26
C GLU A 601 19.81 4.17 -11.00
N VAL A 602 18.74 4.42 -10.23
CA VAL A 602 18.82 5.21 -8.99
C VAL A 602 19.71 4.52 -7.95
N MET A 603 19.60 3.19 -7.80
CA MET A 603 20.45 2.44 -6.87
C MET A 603 21.92 2.48 -7.28
N ASN A 604 22.22 2.31 -8.58
CA ASN A 604 23.59 2.39 -9.10
C ASN A 604 24.19 3.80 -8.91
N ASP A 605 23.40 4.86 -9.13
CA ASP A 605 23.82 6.23 -8.87
C ASP A 605 24.15 6.48 -7.39
N MET A 606 23.39 5.89 -6.47
CA MET A 606 23.66 5.99 -5.04
C MET A 606 24.95 5.26 -4.66
N VAL A 607 25.16 4.06 -5.21
CA VAL A 607 26.40 3.28 -5.02
C VAL A 607 27.60 4.03 -5.59
N ALA A 608 27.47 4.63 -6.78
CA ALA A 608 28.54 5.40 -7.40
C ALA A 608 28.92 6.65 -6.58
N LYS A 609 27.95 7.33 -5.97
CA LYS A 609 28.18 8.55 -5.17
C LYS A 609 28.69 8.27 -3.76
N ARG A 610 28.27 7.18 -3.13
CA ARG A 610 28.47 6.95 -1.68
C ARG A 610 29.26 5.67 -1.34
N GLY A 611 29.57 4.83 -2.32
CA GLY A 611 30.40 3.63 -2.17
C GLY A 611 29.63 2.31 -2.28
N ALA A 612 30.37 1.22 -2.52
CA ALA A 612 29.84 -0.15 -2.56
C ALA A 612 29.32 -0.59 -1.19
N GLY A 613 28.23 -1.37 -1.17
CA GLY A 613 27.64 -1.92 0.07
C GLY A 613 26.87 -0.91 0.93
N ILE A 614 26.63 0.32 0.45
CA ILE A 614 25.95 1.37 1.23
C ILE A 614 24.59 0.93 1.80
N PHE A 615 23.83 0.14 1.03
CA PHE A 615 22.49 -0.25 1.44
C PHE A 615 22.47 -1.16 2.68
N PHE A 616 23.60 -1.79 3.02
CA PHE A 616 23.77 -2.62 4.21
C PHE A 616 24.34 -1.86 5.42
N SER A 617 24.66 -0.57 5.27
CA SER A 617 25.08 0.26 6.42
C SER A 617 23.91 0.52 7.38
N GLU A 618 24.19 0.77 8.66
CA GLU A 618 23.18 1.00 9.72
C GLU A 618 22.14 2.06 9.35
N ARG A 619 22.54 3.10 8.60
CA ARG A 619 21.64 4.16 8.16
C ARG A 619 20.57 3.65 7.21
N TYR A 620 20.84 2.60 6.44
CA TYR A 620 19.91 1.99 5.47
C TYR A 620 19.32 0.71 6.03
N MET A 621 19.53 -0.45 5.40
CA MET A 621 18.98 -1.71 5.90
C MET A 621 19.68 -2.16 7.19
N GLY A 622 20.95 -1.82 7.38
CA GLY A 622 21.78 -2.43 8.42
C GLY A 622 21.93 -3.93 8.19
N ASN A 623 22.15 -4.67 9.28
CA ASN A 623 22.26 -6.12 9.22
C ASN A 623 20.88 -6.78 8.98
N VAL A 624 20.75 -7.44 7.83
CA VAL A 624 19.53 -8.12 7.39
C VAL A 624 19.28 -9.39 8.21
N SER A 625 20.33 -10.10 8.62
CA SER A 625 20.21 -11.27 9.51
C SER A 625 19.54 -10.93 10.85
N VAL A 626 19.90 -9.80 11.46
CA VAL A 626 19.28 -9.31 12.71
C VAL A 626 17.83 -8.88 12.48
N LEU A 627 17.50 -8.31 11.32
CA LEU A 627 16.12 -7.97 10.97
C LEU A 627 15.27 -9.24 10.77
N LEU A 628 15.83 -10.27 10.13
CA LEU A 628 15.14 -11.55 9.94
C LEU A 628 14.85 -12.27 11.26
N ASP A 629 15.75 -12.19 12.24
CA ASP A 629 15.53 -12.76 13.58
C ASP A 629 14.36 -12.07 14.32
N LYS A 630 14.07 -10.80 14.01
CA LYS A 630 12.87 -10.08 14.51
C LYS A 630 11.60 -10.39 13.70
N GLY A 631 11.74 -11.07 12.57
CA GLY A 631 10.65 -11.51 11.70
C GLY A 631 10.51 -10.69 10.42
N LYS A 632 9.75 -11.27 9.47
CA LYS A 632 9.47 -10.71 8.13
C LYS A 632 9.02 -9.23 8.13
N GLN A 633 8.24 -8.83 9.14
CA GLN A 633 7.69 -7.48 9.25
C GLN A 633 8.78 -6.42 9.43
N ALA A 634 9.78 -6.70 10.27
CA ALA A 634 10.86 -5.75 10.56
C ALA A 634 11.69 -5.43 9.29
N VAL A 635 11.90 -6.43 8.42
CA VAL A 635 12.57 -6.25 7.12
C VAL A 635 11.75 -5.33 6.22
N ILE A 636 10.44 -5.56 6.12
CA ILE A 636 9.54 -4.76 5.27
C ILE A 636 9.43 -3.32 5.78
N GLU A 637 9.28 -3.11 7.10
CA GLU A 637 9.22 -1.78 7.71
C GLU A 637 10.48 -0.97 7.42
N ARG A 638 11.65 -1.60 7.60
CA ARG A 638 12.92 -0.94 7.33
C ARG A 638 13.10 -0.62 5.84
N LEU A 639 12.70 -1.54 4.97
CA LEU A 639 12.73 -1.34 3.52
C LEU A 639 11.81 -0.18 3.10
N ILE A 640 10.60 -0.10 3.66
CA ILE A 640 9.65 1.01 3.42
C ILE A 640 10.28 2.34 3.83
N GLU A 641 10.91 2.42 4.99
CA GLU A 641 11.57 3.63 5.48
C GLU A 641 12.67 4.11 4.52
N VAL A 642 13.52 3.18 4.05
CA VAL A 642 14.59 3.48 3.09
C VAL A 642 14.02 3.97 1.75
N CYS A 643 13.01 3.28 1.23
CA CYS A 643 12.34 3.66 -0.02
C CYS A 643 11.76 5.08 0.06
N GLN A 644 11.05 5.41 1.14
CA GLN A 644 10.46 6.74 1.33
C GLN A 644 11.50 7.85 1.53
N ARG A 645 12.59 7.55 2.25
CA ARG A 645 13.53 8.59 2.66
C ARG A 645 14.52 8.97 1.56
N GLU A 646 14.99 7.99 0.78
CA GLU A 646 16.14 8.16 -0.13
C GLU A 646 15.79 7.86 -1.60
N LEU A 647 15.02 6.80 -1.90
CA LEU A 647 14.80 6.35 -3.29
C LEU A 647 13.69 7.13 -4.00
N LEU A 648 12.49 7.18 -3.42
CA LEU A 648 11.31 7.80 -4.05
C LEU A 648 11.40 9.33 -4.16
N LYS A 649 12.42 9.95 -3.56
CA LYS A 649 12.72 11.38 -3.72
C LYS A 649 13.62 11.68 -4.92
N ALA A 650 14.12 10.66 -5.62
CA ALA A 650 14.97 10.87 -6.79
C ALA A 650 14.17 11.46 -7.96
N GLU A 651 14.85 12.21 -8.82
CA GLU A 651 14.25 12.93 -9.96
C GLU A 651 13.36 12.03 -10.87
N PRO A 652 13.73 10.78 -11.20
CA PRO A 652 12.89 9.92 -12.04
C PRO A 652 11.50 9.61 -11.46
N PHE A 653 11.34 9.70 -10.14
CA PHE A 653 10.07 9.48 -9.46
C PHE A 653 9.18 10.74 -9.38
N ALA A 654 9.76 11.92 -9.65
CA ALA A 654 9.11 13.22 -9.61
C ALA A 654 8.60 13.71 -10.99
N LEU A 655 8.72 12.88 -12.03
CA LEU A 655 8.24 13.16 -13.38
C LEU A 655 6.71 13.40 -13.40
N SER A 656 6.26 14.21 -14.35
CA SER A 656 4.82 14.40 -14.59
C SER A 656 4.17 13.11 -15.09
N PHE A 657 2.85 12.98 -14.93
CA PHE A 657 2.07 11.85 -15.42
C PHE A 657 2.37 11.51 -16.89
N GLU A 658 2.40 12.53 -17.76
CA GLU A 658 2.61 12.32 -19.19
C GLU A 658 4.06 11.91 -19.53
N GLU A 659 5.05 12.58 -18.94
CA GLU A 659 6.46 12.22 -19.15
C GLU A 659 6.75 10.79 -18.70
N GLU A 660 6.20 10.39 -17.55
CA GLU A 660 6.33 9.04 -17.01
C GLU A 660 5.63 8.00 -17.89
N LEU A 661 4.42 8.31 -18.37
CA LEU A 661 3.67 7.46 -19.30
C LEU A 661 4.42 7.27 -20.63
N LEU A 662 4.99 8.34 -21.21
CA LEU A 662 5.78 8.28 -22.44
C LEU A 662 7.06 7.45 -22.26
N ARG A 663 7.77 7.63 -21.14
CA ARG A 663 8.97 6.83 -20.84
C ARG A 663 8.63 5.35 -20.64
N ARG A 664 7.52 5.03 -19.98
CA ARG A 664 7.02 3.64 -19.83
C ARG A 664 6.71 3.00 -21.18
N ALA A 665 6.07 3.76 -22.08
CA ALA A 665 5.78 3.28 -23.43
C ALA A 665 7.07 2.98 -24.24
N ASN A 666 8.12 3.79 -24.07
CA ASN A 666 9.38 3.62 -24.79
C ASN A 666 10.21 2.42 -24.33
N VAL A 667 10.19 2.06 -23.03
CA VAL A 667 10.92 0.87 -22.52
C VAL A 667 10.41 -0.43 -23.15
N ALA A 668 9.12 -0.46 -23.51
CA ALA A 668 8.53 -1.58 -24.21
C ALA A 668 9.21 -1.81 -25.58
N ALA A 669 9.56 -0.75 -26.33
CA ALA A 669 10.20 -0.88 -27.65
C ALA A 669 11.62 -1.47 -27.63
N ALA A 670 12.31 -1.48 -26.48
CA ALA A 670 13.68 -1.96 -26.34
C ALA A 670 13.78 -3.47 -25.99
N TYR A 671 12.70 -4.07 -25.46
CA TYR A 671 12.61 -5.51 -25.22
C TYR A 671 11.79 -6.13 -26.36
N GLU A 672 12.28 -7.19 -27.01
CA GLU A 672 11.62 -7.90 -28.12
C GLU A 672 10.31 -8.64 -27.72
N ASN A 673 9.46 -8.07 -26.87
CA ASN A 673 8.14 -8.59 -26.58
C ASN A 673 7.15 -8.13 -27.66
N ARG A 674 6.46 -9.06 -28.32
CA ARG A 674 5.45 -8.78 -29.37
C ARG A 674 4.15 -8.10 -28.88
N GLN A 675 4.13 -7.53 -27.68
CA GLN A 675 2.98 -6.82 -27.09
C GLN A 675 3.29 -5.34 -26.81
N VAL A 676 4.24 -4.76 -27.55
CA VAL A 676 4.59 -3.35 -27.40
C VAL A 676 3.56 -2.50 -28.12
N MET A 677 2.80 -1.74 -27.35
CA MET A 677 1.89 -0.74 -27.89
C MET A 677 2.67 0.49 -28.34
N SER A 678 2.34 1.01 -29.53
CA SER A 678 2.86 2.29 -29.98
C SER A 678 2.30 3.44 -29.14
N ARG A 679 2.98 4.60 -29.15
CA ARG A 679 2.49 5.83 -28.50
C ARG A 679 1.06 6.18 -28.94
N GLU A 680 0.74 6.02 -30.22
CA GLU A 680 -0.59 6.30 -30.77
C GLU A 680 -1.65 5.30 -30.27
N GLU A 681 -1.31 4.01 -30.16
CA GLU A 681 -2.23 3.01 -29.60
C GLU A 681 -2.51 3.27 -28.12
N LEU A 682 -1.49 3.69 -27.36
CA LEU A 682 -1.64 4.04 -25.95
C LEU A 682 -2.54 5.26 -25.78
N PHE A 683 -2.32 6.32 -26.57
CA PHE A 683 -3.20 7.50 -26.55
C PHE A 683 -4.63 7.17 -26.98
N LYS A 684 -4.81 6.34 -28.01
CA LYS A 684 -6.14 5.89 -28.45
C LYS A 684 -6.89 5.14 -27.36
N ARG A 685 -6.20 4.25 -26.62
CA ARG A 685 -6.80 3.49 -25.53
C ARG A 685 -7.12 4.35 -24.30
N LEU A 686 -6.19 5.22 -23.88
CA LEU A 686 -6.46 6.17 -22.80
C LEU A 686 -7.65 7.08 -23.09
N TYR A 687 -7.74 7.58 -24.33
CA TYR A 687 -8.90 8.37 -24.76
C TYR A 687 -10.19 7.53 -24.70
N ARG A 688 -10.15 6.26 -25.14
CA ARG A 688 -11.30 5.35 -25.05
C ARG A 688 -11.71 5.09 -23.59
N SER A 689 -10.75 4.90 -22.69
CA SER A 689 -10.98 4.74 -21.25
C SER A 689 -11.65 5.99 -20.65
N LEU A 690 -11.18 7.19 -21.03
CA LEU A 690 -11.82 8.45 -20.62
C LEU A 690 -13.25 8.57 -21.17
N GLU A 691 -13.50 8.22 -22.43
CA GLU A 691 -14.85 8.23 -23.03
C GLU A 691 -15.79 7.22 -22.38
N GLU A 692 -15.34 5.98 -22.16
CA GLU A 692 -16.14 4.93 -21.54
C GLU A 692 -16.42 5.23 -20.06
N GLY A 693 -15.50 5.90 -19.36
CA GLY A 693 -15.68 6.33 -17.97
C GLY A 693 -16.51 7.61 -17.82
N SER A 694 -16.53 8.51 -18.82
CA SER A 694 -17.26 9.79 -18.75
C SER A 694 -18.65 9.72 -19.38
N VAL A 695 -19.22 8.52 -19.49
CA VAL A 695 -20.63 8.32 -19.82
C VAL A 695 -21.49 9.03 -18.78
N VAL A 696 -22.58 9.66 -19.22
CA VAL A 696 -23.44 10.46 -18.35
C VAL A 696 -24.04 9.59 -17.23
N ASN A 697 -23.99 10.10 -16.01
CA ASN A 697 -24.47 9.43 -14.80
C ASN A 697 -25.98 9.59 -14.62
N VAL A 698 -26.75 9.15 -15.61
CA VAL A 698 -28.20 9.04 -15.50
C VAL A 698 -28.72 7.97 -16.46
N ARG A 699 -29.71 7.18 -16.03
CA ARG A 699 -30.29 6.15 -16.88
C ARG A 699 -31.53 6.68 -17.60
N LEU A 700 -31.41 6.92 -18.90
CA LEU A 700 -32.47 7.46 -19.75
C LEU A 700 -33.03 6.38 -20.68
N PHE A 701 -34.27 6.55 -21.09
CA PHE A 701 -34.90 5.70 -22.10
C PHE A 701 -34.44 6.12 -23.50
N GLU A 702 -33.88 5.17 -24.25
CA GLU A 702 -33.40 5.43 -25.61
C GLU A 702 -34.53 6.00 -26.49
N TYR A 703 -34.22 7.00 -27.32
CA TYR A 703 -35.12 7.62 -28.32
C TYR A 703 -36.26 8.53 -27.80
N THR A 704 -36.30 8.88 -26.52
CA THR A 704 -37.33 9.80 -25.97
C THR A 704 -36.89 11.27 -25.89
N GLN A 705 -35.59 11.52 -26.02
CA GLN A 705 -35.00 12.86 -25.91
C GLN A 705 -35.31 13.67 -27.17
N GLU A 706 -36.14 14.70 -27.06
CA GLU A 706 -36.47 15.59 -28.19
C GLU A 706 -35.23 16.39 -28.65
N HIS A 707 -34.39 16.86 -27.72
CA HIS A 707 -33.23 17.70 -27.99
C HIS A 707 -32.06 17.33 -27.06
N ARG A 708 -31.18 16.42 -27.48
CA ARG A 708 -29.97 16.08 -26.71
C ARG A 708 -28.85 17.08 -27.02
N HIS A 709 -28.45 17.88 -26.04
CA HIS A 709 -27.31 18.81 -26.15
C HIS A 709 -26.15 18.31 -25.29
N GLU A 710 -24.99 18.09 -25.90
CA GLU A 710 -23.78 17.60 -25.23
C GLU A 710 -22.62 18.59 -25.34
N GLU A 711 -21.90 18.76 -24.23
CA GLU A 711 -20.66 19.52 -24.16
C GLU A 711 -19.58 18.73 -23.40
N LYS A 712 -18.40 18.55 -24.00
CA LYS A 712 -17.27 17.84 -23.39
C LYS A 712 -16.17 18.81 -23.00
N TYR A 713 -15.66 18.68 -21.78
CA TYR A 713 -14.61 19.52 -21.22
C TYR A 713 -13.44 18.67 -20.73
N PHE A 714 -12.24 18.97 -21.23
CA PHE A 714 -10.99 18.38 -20.74
C PHE A 714 -10.28 19.33 -19.78
N PHE A 715 -9.77 18.80 -18.67
CA PHE A 715 -8.97 19.53 -17.69
C PHE A 715 -7.54 18.96 -17.67
N GLY A 716 -6.55 19.82 -17.91
CA GLY A 716 -5.13 19.47 -17.83
C GLY A 716 -4.25 20.47 -18.56
N ASP A 717 -2.99 20.10 -18.78
CA ASP A 717 -2.01 21.01 -19.38
C ASP A 717 -2.20 21.10 -20.92
N SER A 718 -2.37 22.32 -21.44
CA SER A 718 -2.44 22.56 -22.90
C SER A 718 -1.16 22.18 -23.65
N GLY A 719 -0.03 22.13 -22.92
CA GLY A 719 1.25 21.64 -23.43
C GLY A 719 1.26 20.13 -23.72
N SER A 720 0.32 19.39 -23.12
CA SER A 720 0.28 17.93 -23.20
C SER A 720 0.02 17.41 -24.62
N GLU A 721 0.85 16.48 -25.06
CA GLU A 721 0.72 15.82 -26.36
C GLU A 721 -0.49 14.89 -26.39
N PHE A 722 -0.81 14.23 -25.27
CA PHE A 722 -2.01 13.42 -25.14
C PHE A 722 -3.29 14.26 -25.27
N LEU A 723 -3.35 15.43 -24.62
CA LEU A 723 -4.53 16.30 -24.72
C LEU A 723 -4.70 16.86 -26.13
N ARG A 724 -3.61 17.21 -26.82
CA ARG A 724 -3.67 17.59 -28.24
C ARG A 724 -4.23 16.47 -29.09
N TYR A 725 -3.80 15.22 -28.88
CA TYR A 725 -4.35 14.06 -29.57
C TYR A 725 -5.86 13.89 -29.29
N ALA A 726 -6.28 13.91 -28.03
CA ALA A 726 -7.68 13.76 -27.64
C ALA A 726 -8.56 14.86 -28.26
N PHE A 727 -8.06 16.10 -28.28
CA PHE A 727 -8.76 17.24 -28.88
C PHE A 727 -8.89 17.09 -30.40
N THR A 728 -7.83 16.67 -31.10
CA THR A 728 -7.87 16.43 -32.56
C THR A 728 -8.84 15.31 -32.92
N VAL A 729 -8.92 14.24 -32.13
CA VAL A 729 -9.90 13.17 -32.34
C VAL A 729 -11.33 13.71 -32.21
N ASP A 730 -11.62 14.48 -31.16
CA ASP A 730 -12.96 15.03 -30.92
C ASP A 730 -13.37 16.13 -31.91
N GLU A 731 -12.43 16.96 -32.39
CA GLU A 731 -12.68 17.99 -33.41
C GLU A 731 -13.22 17.41 -34.72
N THR A 732 -12.82 16.18 -35.07
CA THR A 732 -13.34 15.50 -36.27
C THR A 732 -14.78 15.03 -36.10
N THR A 733 -15.25 14.86 -34.87
CA THR A 733 -16.60 14.41 -34.50
C THR A 733 -17.48 15.59 -34.06
N ARG A 734 -17.82 16.50 -34.99
CA ARG A 734 -18.51 17.80 -34.73
C ARG A 734 -19.95 17.74 -34.17
N ILE A 735 -20.38 16.66 -33.53
CA ILE A 735 -21.76 16.51 -33.04
C ILE A 735 -21.98 17.28 -31.72
N TYR A 736 -20.92 17.52 -30.94
CA TYR A 736 -20.99 18.15 -29.61
C TYR A 736 -20.01 19.32 -29.49
N ARG A 737 -20.24 20.19 -28.49
CA ARG A 737 -19.32 21.29 -28.19
C ARG A 737 -18.14 20.77 -27.39
N LEU A 738 -16.94 21.12 -27.82
CA LEU A 738 -15.70 20.77 -27.13
C LEU A 738 -15.12 22.01 -26.46
N GLY A 739 -14.72 21.86 -25.20
CA GLY A 739 -14.05 22.90 -24.42
C GLY A 739 -12.80 22.36 -23.74
N PHE A 740 -11.84 23.26 -23.52
CA PHE A 740 -10.58 22.94 -22.87
C PHE A 740 -10.33 23.89 -21.68
N VAL A 741 -9.89 23.33 -20.56
CA VAL A 741 -9.54 24.07 -19.33
C VAL A 741 -8.06 23.82 -19.03
N HIS A 742 -7.23 24.82 -19.30
CA HIS A 742 -5.82 24.78 -18.95
C HIS A 742 -5.64 24.82 -17.43
N GLU A 743 -5.08 23.75 -16.89
CA GLU A 743 -4.58 23.67 -15.52
C GLU A 743 -3.22 22.99 -15.58
N GLN A 744 -2.17 23.62 -15.04
CA GLN A 744 -0.84 23.03 -15.01
C GLN A 744 -0.88 21.83 -14.07
N ARG A 745 -1.19 20.63 -14.56
CA ARG A 745 -1.36 19.43 -13.72
C ARG A 745 -0.26 18.42 -13.99
N ARG A 746 0.42 18.02 -12.92
CA ARG A 746 1.41 16.93 -12.92
C ARG A 746 0.77 15.57 -12.61
N SER A 747 -0.43 15.57 -12.04
CA SER A 747 -1.10 14.40 -11.46
C SER A 747 -1.92 13.55 -12.45
N GLY A 748 -2.42 14.14 -13.55
CA GLY A 748 -3.22 13.41 -14.54
C GLY A 748 -4.10 14.31 -15.43
N VAL A 749 -5.02 13.67 -16.15
CA VAL A 749 -6.00 14.30 -17.05
C VAL A 749 -7.41 13.92 -16.64
N GLU A 750 -8.32 14.90 -16.63
CA GLU A 750 -9.72 14.70 -16.28
C GLU A 750 -10.64 15.12 -17.43
N LYS A 751 -11.78 14.44 -17.53
CA LYS A 751 -12.81 14.70 -18.54
C LYS A 751 -14.18 14.80 -17.88
N LEU A 752 -14.88 15.89 -18.16
CA LEU A 752 -16.28 16.10 -17.79
C LEU A 752 -17.13 16.12 -19.05
N ASN A 753 -18.16 15.29 -19.09
CA ASN A 753 -19.18 15.31 -20.12
C ASN A 753 -20.46 15.90 -19.53
N LEU A 754 -20.96 17.00 -20.09
CA LEU A 754 -22.23 17.60 -19.73
C LEU A 754 -23.26 17.25 -20.79
N MET A 755 -24.41 16.76 -20.35
CA MET A 755 -25.53 16.47 -21.23
C MET A 755 -26.80 17.08 -20.65
N GLY A 756 -27.65 17.65 -21.49
CA GLY A 756 -28.98 18.08 -21.07
C GLY A 756 -29.99 18.04 -22.21
N GLY A 757 -31.20 18.48 -21.88
CA GLY A 757 -32.32 18.50 -22.84
C GLY A 757 -33.25 17.30 -22.74
N PHE A 758 -33.19 16.54 -21.64
CA PHE A 758 -34.15 15.48 -21.32
C PHE A 758 -35.18 15.95 -20.29
N HIS A 759 -36.31 15.26 -20.21
CA HIS A 759 -37.39 15.50 -19.25
C HIS A 759 -37.44 14.40 -18.17
N LEU A 760 -38.19 14.62 -17.09
CA LEU A 760 -38.33 13.61 -16.03
C LEU A 760 -38.95 12.30 -16.56
N GLU A 761 -39.84 12.39 -17.55
CA GLU A 761 -40.49 11.23 -18.18
C GLU A 761 -39.51 10.34 -18.97
N ASP A 762 -38.32 10.84 -19.29
CA ASP A 762 -37.27 10.09 -19.97
C ASP A 762 -36.43 9.25 -18.98
N LEU A 763 -36.52 9.56 -17.68
CA LEU A 763 -35.79 8.86 -16.63
C LEU A 763 -36.40 7.49 -16.35
N LEU A 764 -35.59 6.44 -16.44
CA LEU A 764 -36.03 5.10 -16.04
C LEU A 764 -36.35 5.02 -14.55
N TYR A 765 -35.65 5.78 -13.71
CA TYR A 765 -35.97 5.90 -12.28
C TYR A 765 -37.39 6.43 -12.06
N TYR A 766 -37.80 7.46 -12.82
CA TYR A 766 -39.14 8.05 -12.73
C TYR A 766 -40.22 7.07 -13.20
N ARG A 767 -40.02 6.42 -14.36
CA ARG A 767 -40.98 5.43 -14.90
C ARG A 767 -41.18 4.23 -13.98
N ASN A 768 -40.09 3.67 -13.46
CA ASN A 768 -40.14 2.53 -12.57
C ASN A 768 -40.74 2.91 -11.20
N GLY A 769 -40.47 4.13 -10.72
CA GLY A 769 -40.99 4.67 -9.46
C GLY A 769 -42.49 4.95 -9.49
N LYS A 770 -43.09 5.22 -10.66
CA LYS A 770 -44.51 5.58 -10.81
C LYS A 770 -45.46 4.58 -10.17
N VAL A 771 -45.28 3.28 -10.47
CA VAL A 771 -46.15 2.21 -9.94
C VAL A 771 -46.07 2.13 -8.42
N TYR A 772 -44.87 2.28 -7.85
CA TYR A 772 -44.69 2.30 -6.40
C TYR A 772 -45.38 3.52 -5.80
N TYR A 773 -45.12 4.71 -6.32
CA TYR A 773 -45.73 5.94 -5.81
C TYR A 773 -47.27 5.86 -5.79
N GLU A 774 -47.90 5.42 -6.90
CA GLU A 774 -49.35 5.27 -6.98
C GLU A 774 -49.87 4.27 -5.94
N THR A 775 -49.18 3.14 -5.76
CA THR A 775 -49.53 2.12 -4.77
C THR A 775 -49.44 2.66 -3.33
N TYR A 776 -48.39 3.40 -3.00
CA TYR A 776 -48.22 3.97 -1.66
C TYR A 776 -49.24 5.07 -1.38
N VAL A 777 -49.55 5.93 -2.37
CA VAL A 777 -50.62 6.94 -2.22
C VAL A 777 -51.98 6.27 -2.03
N MET A 778 -52.29 5.20 -2.78
CA MET A 778 -53.52 4.42 -2.58
C MET A 778 -53.59 3.79 -1.17
N ASN A 779 -52.45 3.42 -0.60
CA ASN A 779 -52.34 2.90 0.77
C ASN A 779 -52.37 4.00 1.85
N GLY A 780 -52.63 5.26 1.49
CA GLY A 780 -52.82 6.36 2.43
C GLY A 780 -51.55 7.12 2.82
N TYR A 781 -50.43 6.91 2.12
CA TYR A 781 -49.18 7.65 2.39
C TYR A 781 -49.30 9.12 1.96
N LYS A 782 -48.88 10.04 2.83
CA LYS A 782 -48.77 11.48 2.56
C LYS A 782 -47.32 11.85 2.25
N LEU A 783 -46.97 11.75 0.98
CA LEU A 783 -45.60 11.94 0.50
C LEU A 783 -45.23 13.40 0.20
N HIS A 784 -46.18 14.33 0.28
CA HIS A 784 -46.01 15.75 -0.07
C HIS A 784 -46.25 16.66 1.12
N GLY A 785 -45.52 17.78 1.19
CA GLY A 785 -45.80 18.86 2.14
C GLY A 785 -46.99 19.72 1.71
N VAL A 786 -47.17 19.88 0.40
CA VAL A 786 -48.25 20.64 -0.24
C VAL A 786 -49.38 19.73 -0.73
N ASP A 787 -50.52 20.33 -1.07
CA ASP A 787 -51.66 19.62 -1.64
C ASP A 787 -51.28 18.96 -2.99
N PRO A 788 -51.43 17.63 -3.15
CA PRO A 788 -51.10 16.93 -4.39
C PRO A 788 -51.85 17.43 -5.64
N ASP A 789 -52.99 18.10 -5.46
CA ASP A 789 -53.80 18.67 -6.56
C ASP A 789 -53.15 19.92 -7.17
N GLN A 790 -52.21 20.55 -6.45
CA GLN A 790 -51.43 21.70 -6.94
C GLN A 790 -50.18 21.27 -7.72
N LEU A 791 -49.88 19.97 -7.75
CA LEU A 791 -48.69 19.42 -8.39
C LEU A 791 -49.01 18.94 -9.81
N PRO A 792 -48.03 19.00 -10.74
CA PRO A 792 -48.18 18.49 -12.11
C PRO A 792 -48.74 17.07 -12.16
N GLU A 793 -49.56 16.75 -13.15
CA GLU A 793 -50.04 15.39 -13.36
C GLU A 793 -48.89 14.44 -13.69
N LEU A 794 -48.92 13.23 -13.10
CA LEU A 794 -47.94 12.18 -13.39
C LEU A 794 -48.14 11.64 -14.81
N ARG A 795 -47.29 12.07 -15.73
CA ARG A 795 -47.30 11.61 -17.13
C ARG A 795 -46.85 10.16 -17.28
#